data_AF-A8NYJ9-F1
#
_entry.id   AF-A8NYJ9-F1
#
_cell.length_a   1.000
_cell.length_b   1.000
_cell.length_c   1.000
_cell.angle_alpha   90.00
_cell.angle_beta   90.00
_cell.angle_gamma   90.00
#
_symmetry.space_group_name_H-M   'P 1'
#
loop_
_entity.id
_entity.type
_entity.pdbx_description
1 polymer ?
#
loop_
_entity_poly.entity_id
_entity_poly.type
_entity_poly.pdbx_seq_one_letter_code
_entity_poly.pdbx_strand_id
1 'polypeptide(L)'
;MPTPPLDPNVVLAIDGYLKPHIPAIIQRYNSYRRWKDTIDQHEGGYEKFTRGYERYGFNVGPNSEVVYREWAPNATEAYLIGDFNEWNRQSHPMTKNEFGVWEITVPPLPGGRCAIPHDTKVKISMILPSGERIERLPAWIKRVTQDLSVSPVYDARFWNPPASERYQFKNPRPPKVDNIRIYEAHVGISTPEPRVGQYKEFTQNVLPRIKDLGYNAIQLMAIMEHAYYASFGYQITSFFAASSRYGSPEDLKELIDVAHGMGITVLLDIVHSHACKNVLDGLNEFDGTDHLYFHEGGKGRHDLWDSRLFNYGNHEVLRFLLSNLRYWMEEFRFDGFRFDGVTSMMYKHHGIGTGFSGGYHEYFGDGVDEEGVVYLMLANDAIHTMYPDSITIAEDVSGMPLLGLPVQKGGVGFDYRLSMAIPDMWIKLLKHKQDDEWDIGNIVFTLTNRRHGEKSIAYAESHDQALVGDKTLAFWLMDKEMYTNMSDLTPLTPIISRGIALHKLIRLVTHSLGGEGYLNFEGNEFGHPEWLDFPREGNGNSFQYARRQWNVLDDHLLRYKYLNNFDREMNTLAGKYKWLDSPQAYVSLKNEVDKVLVYERAGLLFVFNFHPTKSFTDYRVGIEVAGEYRIVLSSDEKRFGGFDNIDLKSQFFTTHLEWNGRKNFLQVYIPTRTAIVLAKVN
;
A
#
# COMPACT_ATOMS: atom_id res chain seq x y z
N MET A 1 10.46 31.05 -10.28
CA MET A 1 11.88 31.02 -10.69
C MET A 1 12.14 29.64 -11.26
N PRO A 2 12.93 29.50 -12.34
CA PRO A 2 13.18 28.20 -12.94
C PRO A 2 13.84 27.25 -11.94
N THR A 3 13.45 25.98 -11.98
CA THR A 3 14.01 24.94 -11.11
C THR A 3 15.50 24.82 -11.39
N PRO A 4 16.40 24.84 -10.37
CA PRO A 4 17.84 24.79 -10.59
C PRO A 4 18.30 23.43 -11.14
N PRO A 5 19.42 23.36 -11.89
CA PRO A 5 20.02 22.11 -12.33
C PRO A 5 20.50 21.26 -11.15
N LEU A 6 20.55 19.93 -11.33
CA LEU A 6 21.07 19.00 -10.32
C LEU A 6 22.60 19.13 -10.24
N ASP A 7 23.14 19.31 -9.04
CA ASP A 7 24.57 19.19 -8.78
C ASP A 7 24.94 17.70 -8.70
N PRO A 8 25.77 17.17 -9.62
CA PRO A 8 26.18 15.76 -9.61
C PRO A 8 26.89 15.35 -8.31
N ASN A 9 27.54 16.29 -7.62
CA ASN A 9 28.26 15.99 -6.38
C ASN A 9 27.30 15.58 -5.25
N VAL A 10 26.06 16.07 -5.27
CA VAL A 10 25.03 15.68 -4.29
C VAL A 10 24.70 14.20 -4.42
N VAL A 11 24.57 13.70 -5.66
CA VAL A 11 24.31 12.28 -5.94
C VAL A 11 25.51 11.42 -5.56
N LEU A 12 26.73 11.85 -5.92
CA LEU A 12 27.96 11.11 -5.63
C LEU A 12 28.29 11.05 -4.14
N ALA A 13 27.87 12.04 -3.35
CA ALA A 13 28.01 12.04 -1.90
C ALA A 13 27.08 11.02 -1.22
N ILE A 14 25.94 10.69 -1.85
CA ILE A 14 25.04 9.63 -1.40
C ILE A 14 25.61 8.26 -1.78
N ASP A 15 26.01 8.10 -3.05
CA ASP A 15 26.54 6.84 -3.56
C ASP A 15 27.54 7.07 -4.71
N GLY A 16 28.82 6.86 -4.41
CA GLY A 16 29.92 7.03 -5.37
C GLY A 16 29.90 6.04 -6.53
N TYR A 17 29.22 4.90 -6.41
CA TYR A 17 29.09 3.92 -7.50
C TYR A 17 28.17 4.40 -8.63
N LEU A 18 27.40 5.47 -8.42
CA LEU A 18 26.57 6.09 -9.45
C LEU A 18 27.35 6.93 -10.46
N LYS A 19 28.66 7.12 -10.29
CA LYS A 19 29.50 7.93 -11.19
C LYS A 19 29.32 7.62 -12.68
N PRO A 20 29.27 6.36 -13.14
CA PRO A 20 29.04 6.06 -14.56
C PRO A 20 27.63 6.42 -15.05
N HIS A 21 26.66 6.57 -14.14
CA HIS A 21 25.25 6.75 -14.43
C HIS A 21 24.76 8.19 -14.22
N ILE A 22 25.64 9.09 -13.77
CA ILE A 22 25.34 10.52 -13.60
C ILE A 22 24.71 11.15 -14.86
N PRO A 23 25.16 10.89 -16.11
CA PRO A 23 24.51 11.46 -17.29
C PRO A 23 23.02 11.09 -17.40
N ALA A 24 22.65 9.84 -17.13
CA ALA A 24 21.26 9.38 -17.15
C ALA A 24 20.42 10.04 -16.04
N ILE A 25 20.98 10.18 -14.85
CA ILE A 25 20.33 10.86 -13.71
C ILE A 25 20.10 12.34 -14.01
N ILE A 26 21.09 13.04 -14.59
CA ILE A 26 20.98 14.44 -15.00
C ILE A 26 19.94 14.61 -16.10
N GLN A 27 19.94 13.73 -17.12
CA GLN A 27 18.97 13.77 -18.21
C GLN A 27 17.54 13.70 -17.66
N ARG A 28 17.26 12.70 -16.83
CA ARG A 28 15.96 12.53 -16.17
C ARG A 28 15.58 13.74 -15.34
N TYR A 29 16.50 14.27 -14.53
CA TYR A 29 16.24 15.46 -13.72
C TYR A 29 15.95 16.69 -14.59
N ASN A 30 16.61 16.85 -15.74
CA ASN A 30 16.31 17.91 -16.69
C ASN A 30 14.91 17.76 -17.31
N SER A 31 14.44 16.55 -17.56
CA SER A 31 13.08 16.29 -18.02
C SER A 31 12.05 16.63 -16.94
N TYR A 32 12.29 16.25 -15.68
CA TYR A 32 11.49 16.70 -14.52
C TYR A 32 11.42 18.22 -14.43
N ARG A 33 12.57 18.91 -14.50
CA ARG A 33 12.63 20.38 -14.46
C ARG A 33 11.81 21.01 -15.57
N ARG A 34 11.93 20.51 -16.79
CA ARG A 34 11.18 21.03 -17.95
C ARG A 34 9.68 20.97 -17.69
N TRP A 35 9.18 19.83 -17.21
CA TRP A 35 7.77 19.68 -16.88
C TRP A 35 7.33 20.57 -15.72
N LYS A 36 8.09 20.62 -14.64
CA LYS A 36 7.80 21.49 -13.49
C LYS A 36 7.76 22.96 -13.91
N ASP A 37 8.75 23.42 -14.64
CA ASP A 37 8.82 24.80 -15.12
C ASP A 37 7.68 25.12 -16.11
N THR A 38 7.26 24.14 -16.92
CA THR A 38 6.09 24.26 -17.83
C THR A 38 4.80 24.43 -17.03
N ILE A 39 4.60 23.62 -15.99
CA ILE A 39 3.44 23.70 -15.08
C ILE A 39 3.45 25.05 -14.35
N ASP A 40 4.59 25.50 -13.85
CA ASP A 40 4.72 26.79 -13.17
C ASP A 40 4.40 27.97 -14.12
N GLN A 41 4.92 27.93 -15.35
CA GLN A 41 4.77 29.01 -16.32
C GLN A 41 3.37 29.11 -16.93
N HIS A 42 2.75 27.98 -17.26
CA HIS A 42 1.52 27.95 -18.06
C HIS A 42 0.26 27.60 -17.27
N GLU A 43 0.40 26.87 -16.16
CA GLU A 43 -0.73 26.35 -15.40
C GLU A 43 -0.86 27.02 -14.03
N GLY A 44 0.09 27.89 -13.66
CA GLY A 44 0.12 28.57 -12.37
C GLY A 44 0.61 27.69 -11.23
N GLY A 45 1.49 26.73 -11.56
CA GLY A 45 2.15 25.83 -10.62
C GLY A 45 1.28 24.68 -10.14
N TYR A 46 1.85 23.84 -9.27
CA TYR A 46 1.14 22.67 -8.75
C TYR A 46 -0.20 23.03 -8.10
N GLU A 47 -0.31 24.18 -7.44
CA GLU A 47 -1.54 24.56 -6.74
C GLU A 47 -2.75 24.65 -7.67
N LYS A 48 -2.58 25.17 -8.88
CA LYS A 48 -3.67 25.28 -9.85
C LYS A 48 -3.77 24.05 -10.76
N PHE A 49 -2.62 23.52 -11.19
CA PHE A 49 -2.58 22.39 -12.12
C PHE A 49 -3.25 21.14 -11.58
N THR A 50 -3.07 20.87 -10.28
CA THR A 50 -3.60 19.68 -9.60
C THR A 50 -5.05 19.84 -9.11
N ARG A 51 -5.66 21.02 -9.26
CA ARG A 51 -7.10 21.23 -9.03
C ARG A 51 -7.92 20.97 -10.30
N GLY A 52 -7.42 20.10 -11.20
CA GLY A 52 -8.11 19.74 -12.43
C GLY A 52 -9.53 19.22 -12.18
N TYR A 53 -9.75 18.54 -11.05
CA TYR A 53 -11.06 18.01 -10.65
C TYR A 53 -12.10 19.09 -10.28
N GLU A 54 -11.69 20.35 -10.05
CA GLU A 54 -12.59 21.51 -9.88
C GLU A 54 -12.98 22.14 -11.24
N ARG A 55 -12.33 21.71 -12.32
CA ARG A 55 -12.54 22.21 -13.68
C ARG A 55 -13.18 21.15 -14.59
N TYR A 56 -12.61 19.96 -14.60
CA TYR A 56 -13.05 18.78 -15.34
C TYR A 56 -14.10 17.97 -14.58
N GLY A 57 -14.86 17.15 -15.29
CA GLY A 57 -16.02 16.47 -14.71
C GLY A 57 -17.14 17.45 -14.39
N PHE A 58 -18.02 17.06 -13.46
CA PHE A 58 -19.16 17.87 -13.07
C PHE A 58 -18.80 18.78 -11.89
N ASN A 59 -19.02 20.09 -12.07
CA ASN A 59 -18.80 21.10 -11.06
C ASN A 59 -20.04 21.97 -10.92
N VAL A 60 -20.54 22.09 -9.69
CA VAL A 60 -21.75 22.87 -9.38
C VAL A 60 -21.34 24.28 -8.99
N GLY A 61 -21.80 25.25 -9.77
CA GLY A 61 -21.56 26.67 -9.52
C GLY A 61 -22.41 27.25 -8.39
N PRO A 62 -22.13 28.50 -7.98
CA PRO A 62 -22.80 29.14 -6.85
C PRO A 62 -24.30 29.38 -7.06
N ASN A 63 -24.78 29.42 -8.32
CA ASN A 63 -26.20 29.57 -8.65
C ASN A 63 -26.87 28.23 -9.00
N SER A 64 -26.24 27.10 -8.63
CA SER A 64 -26.67 25.72 -8.96
C SER A 64 -26.68 25.38 -10.45
N GLU A 65 -26.00 26.16 -11.27
CA GLU A 65 -25.60 25.74 -12.62
C GLU A 65 -24.59 24.60 -12.54
N VAL A 66 -24.66 23.66 -13.48
CA VAL A 66 -23.68 22.55 -13.56
C VAL A 66 -22.80 22.77 -14.77
N VAL A 67 -21.51 22.96 -14.54
CA VAL A 67 -20.51 22.98 -15.59
C VAL A 67 -19.93 21.57 -15.72
N TYR A 68 -20.02 21.00 -16.92
CA TYR A 68 -19.40 19.74 -17.26
C TYR A 68 -18.30 19.96 -18.31
N ARG A 69 -17.09 19.45 -18.03
CA ARG A 69 -15.97 19.47 -18.98
C ARG A 69 -15.34 18.11 -19.14
N GLU A 70 -14.93 17.80 -20.37
CA GLU A 70 -14.31 16.51 -20.70
C GLU A 70 -13.28 16.64 -21.82
N TRP A 71 -12.16 15.94 -21.70
CA TRP A 71 -11.11 15.93 -22.73
C TRP A 71 -11.36 14.77 -23.71
N ALA A 72 -11.71 15.09 -24.96
CA ALA A 72 -12.00 14.12 -26.01
C ALA A 72 -11.70 14.73 -27.40
N PRO A 73 -10.41 14.91 -27.75
CA PRO A 73 -9.98 15.58 -28.96
C PRO A 73 -10.35 14.84 -30.24
N ASN A 74 -10.55 13.52 -30.25
CA ASN A 74 -10.97 12.81 -31.47
C ASN A 74 -12.47 12.97 -31.79
N ALA A 75 -13.31 13.25 -30.79
CA ALA A 75 -14.74 13.44 -31.03
C ALA A 75 -15.01 14.66 -31.93
N THR A 76 -15.99 14.55 -32.83
CA THR A 76 -16.45 15.62 -33.73
C THR A 76 -17.67 16.35 -33.18
N GLU A 77 -18.51 15.66 -32.40
CA GLU A 77 -19.61 16.21 -31.62
C GLU A 77 -19.65 15.54 -30.24
N ALA A 78 -20.09 16.27 -29.21
CA ALA A 78 -20.33 15.70 -27.89
C ALA A 78 -21.61 16.28 -27.26
N TYR A 79 -22.30 15.43 -26.49
CA TYR A 79 -23.56 15.74 -25.83
C TYR A 79 -23.55 15.18 -24.41
N LEU A 80 -24.06 15.94 -23.45
CA LEU A 80 -24.32 15.45 -22.10
C LEU A 80 -25.69 14.76 -22.06
N ILE A 81 -25.74 13.52 -21.59
CA ILE A 81 -26.97 12.73 -21.51
C ILE A 81 -27.16 12.14 -20.12
N GLY A 82 -28.40 11.86 -19.73
CA GLY A 82 -28.69 11.19 -18.48
C GLY A 82 -30.17 11.18 -18.16
N ASP A 83 -30.52 10.76 -16.94
CA ASP A 83 -31.92 10.72 -16.51
C ASP A 83 -32.57 12.10 -16.56
N PHE A 84 -31.79 13.16 -16.26
CA PHE A 84 -32.25 14.55 -16.22
C PHE A 84 -32.79 15.08 -17.57
N ASN A 85 -32.42 14.45 -18.68
CA ASN A 85 -32.87 14.82 -20.03
C ASN A 85 -33.48 13.65 -20.80
N GLU A 86 -33.98 12.63 -20.08
CA GLU A 86 -34.60 11.43 -20.65
C GLU A 86 -33.68 10.72 -21.66
N TRP A 87 -32.36 10.78 -21.42
CA TRP A 87 -31.34 10.21 -22.30
C TRP A 87 -31.38 10.75 -23.74
N ASN A 88 -31.84 12.00 -23.93
CA ASN A 88 -31.92 12.64 -25.24
C ASN A 88 -30.53 13.05 -25.75
N ARG A 89 -30.08 12.34 -26.79
CA ARG A 89 -28.75 12.43 -27.44
C ARG A 89 -28.46 13.69 -28.25
N GLN A 90 -29.38 14.66 -28.27
CA GLN A 90 -29.27 15.89 -29.06
C GLN A 90 -29.54 17.16 -28.24
N SER A 91 -30.19 17.02 -27.08
CA SER A 91 -30.74 18.15 -26.32
C SER A 91 -29.70 19.04 -25.62
N HIS A 92 -28.51 18.50 -25.31
CA HIS A 92 -27.47 19.18 -24.52
C HIS A 92 -26.11 19.11 -25.23
N PRO A 93 -25.95 19.79 -26.38
CA PRO A 93 -24.68 19.81 -27.11
C PRO A 93 -23.59 20.53 -26.32
N MET A 94 -22.38 20.01 -26.40
CA MET A 94 -21.18 20.60 -25.80
C MET A 94 -20.40 21.41 -26.84
N THR A 95 -19.59 22.36 -26.39
CA THR A 95 -18.70 23.16 -27.25
C THR A 95 -17.25 22.73 -27.05
N LYS A 96 -16.53 22.44 -28.14
CA LYS A 96 -15.11 22.04 -28.14
C LYS A 96 -14.20 23.26 -28.24
N ASN A 97 -13.17 23.34 -27.40
CA ASN A 97 -12.11 24.35 -27.51
C ASN A 97 -10.95 23.88 -28.40
N GLU A 98 -9.93 24.73 -28.56
CA GLU A 98 -8.75 24.46 -29.40
C GLU A 98 -7.87 23.29 -28.91
N PHE A 99 -7.97 22.91 -27.63
CA PHE A 99 -7.23 21.78 -27.03
C PHE A 99 -8.03 20.47 -27.03
N GLY A 100 -9.23 20.46 -27.63
CA GLY A 100 -10.10 19.30 -27.67
C GLY A 100 -10.85 19.01 -26.37
N VAL A 101 -10.98 20.01 -25.50
CA VAL A 101 -11.82 19.95 -24.30
C VAL A 101 -13.23 20.40 -24.66
N TRP A 102 -14.20 19.56 -24.35
CA TRP A 102 -15.63 19.83 -24.50
C TRP A 102 -16.19 20.44 -23.23
N GLU A 103 -17.07 21.44 -23.35
CA GLU A 103 -17.71 22.10 -22.22
C GLU A 103 -19.22 22.30 -22.47
N ILE A 104 -20.02 22.15 -21.41
CA ILE A 104 -21.40 22.63 -21.36
C ILE A 104 -21.70 23.22 -19.98
N THR A 105 -22.51 24.27 -19.94
CA THR A 105 -23.14 24.78 -18.72
C THR A 105 -24.63 24.45 -18.76
N VAL A 106 -25.08 23.58 -17.85
CA VAL A 106 -26.50 23.28 -17.66
C VAL A 106 -27.07 24.29 -16.67
N PRO A 107 -28.01 25.16 -17.08
CA PRO A 107 -28.57 26.18 -16.20
C PRO A 107 -29.41 25.54 -15.08
N PRO A 108 -29.55 26.21 -13.93
CA PRO A 108 -30.42 25.72 -12.86
C PRO A 108 -31.90 25.71 -13.31
N LEU A 109 -32.71 24.86 -12.68
CA LEU A 109 -34.16 24.89 -12.80
C LEU A 109 -34.73 26.13 -12.10
N PRO A 110 -35.97 26.55 -12.43
CA PRO A 110 -36.67 27.60 -11.70
C PRO A 110 -36.64 27.38 -10.19
N GLY A 111 -36.34 28.46 -9.45
CA GLY A 111 -36.12 28.42 -8.00
C GLY A 111 -34.69 28.09 -7.58
N GLY A 112 -33.72 28.12 -8.51
CA GLY A 112 -32.29 27.95 -8.20
C GLY A 112 -31.90 26.51 -7.83
N ARG A 113 -32.68 25.52 -8.28
CA ARG A 113 -32.39 24.10 -8.02
C ARG A 113 -31.46 23.55 -9.10
N CYS A 114 -30.55 22.67 -8.72
CA CYS A 114 -29.67 21.97 -9.65
C CYS A 114 -30.50 21.18 -10.69
N ALA A 115 -30.18 21.34 -11.97
CA ALA A 115 -30.92 20.70 -13.06
C ALA A 115 -30.64 19.20 -13.22
N ILE A 116 -29.46 18.76 -12.80
CA ILE A 116 -29.13 17.35 -12.70
C ILE A 116 -29.35 16.94 -11.23
N PRO A 117 -30.34 16.10 -10.92
CA PRO A 117 -30.59 15.71 -9.53
C PRO A 117 -29.46 14.82 -8.98
N HIS A 118 -29.18 14.93 -7.69
CA HIS A 118 -28.19 14.09 -7.00
C HIS A 118 -28.44 12.59 -7.24
N ASP A 119 -27.36 11.84 -7.45
CA ASP A 119 -27.31 10.37 -7.60
C ASP A 119 -28.12 9.82 -8.81
N THR A 120 -28.45 10.69 -9.76
CA THR A 120 -29.03 10.29 -11.06
C THR A 120 -27.95 9.88 -12.06
N LYS A 121 -28.34 9.06 -13.05
CA LYS A 121 -27.41 8.54 -14.05
C LYS A 121 -27.06 9.60 -15.08
N VAL A 122 -25.79 9.63 -15.47
CA VAL A 122 -25.23 10.54 -16.49
C VAL A 122 -24.21 9.82 -17.36
N LYS A 123 -24.07 10.24 -18.63
CA LYS A 123 -23.01 9.83 -19.56
C LYS A 123 -22.66 10.98 -20.50
N ILE A 124 -21.51 10.87 -21.15
CA ILE A 124 -21.20 11.66 -22.35
C ILE A 124 -21.48 10.80 -23.59
N SER A 125 -22.17 11.38 -24.58
CA SER A 125 -22.37 10.79 -25.90
C SER A 125 -21.56 11.56 -26.92
N MET A 126 -20.71 10.87 -27.68
CA MET A 126 -19.79 11.45 -28.65
C MET A 126 -20.04 10.89 -30.03
N ILE A 127 -19.87 11.71 -31.06
CA ILE A 127 -19.76 11.28 -32.46
C ILE A 127 -18.29 11.25 -32.83
N LEU A 128 -17.86 10.13 -33.41
CA LEU A 128 -16.50 9.95 -33.90
C LEU A 128 -16.36 10.45 -35.35
N PRO A 129 -15.13 10.65 -35.86
CA PRO A 129 -14.92 11.00 -37.27
C PRO A 129 -15.50 9.98 -38.26
N SER A 130 -15.67 8.72 -37.83
CA SER A 130 -16.35 7.66 -38.59
C SER A 130 -17.86 7.87 -38.73
N GLY A 131 -18.46 8.78 -37.97
CA GLY A 131 -19.91 8.95 -37.83
C GLY A 131 -20.54 8.04 -36.77
N GLU A 132 -19.75 7.15 -36.14
CA GLU A 132 -20.22 6.29 -35.05
C GLU A 132 -20.55 7.11 -33.80
N ARG A 133 -21.65 6.77 -33.13
CA ARG A 133 -21.99 7.31 -31.81
C ARG A 133 -21.51 6.37 -30.72
N ILE A 134 -20.67 6.88 -29.83
CA ILE A 134 -20.24 6.17 -28.62
C ILE A 134 -20.77 6.87 -27.37
N GLU A 135 -20.93 6.11 -26.29
CA GLU A 135 -21.31 6.63 -24.97
C GLU A 135 -20.31 6.12 -23.93
N ARG A 136 -19.88 6.98 -23.02
CA ARG A 136 -18.87 6.68 -21.99
C ARG A 136 -19.27 7.24 -20.63
N LEU A 137 -18.75 6.63 -19.57
CA LEU A 137 -18.76 7.22 -18.24
C LEU A 137 -17.75 8.36 -18.20
N PRO A 138 -18.09 9.57 -17.71
CA PRO A 138 -17.15 10.68 -17.64
C PRO A 138 -15.86 10.30 -16.89
N ALA A 139 -14.70 10.66 -17.43
CA ALA A 139 -13.39 10.24 -16.91
C ALA A 139 -13.13 10.72 -15.47
N TRP A 140 -13.76 11.85 -15.12
CA TRP A 140 -13.65 12.54 -13.83
C TRP A 140 -14.85 12.30 -12.91
N ILE A 141 -15.64 11.25 -13.17
CA ILE A 141 -16.82 10.94 -12.36
C ILE A 141 -16.44 10.57 -10.92
N LYS A 142 -17.20 11.10 -9.94
CA LYS A 142 -16.95 10.89 -8.50
C LYS A 142 -17.66 9.69 -7.90
N ARG A 143 -18.62 9.11 -8.64
CA ARG A 143 -19.36 7.92 -8.25
C ARG A 143 -19.87 7.18 -9.47
N VAL A 144 -19.76 5.87 -9.45
CA VAL A 144 -20.45 4.96 -10.36
C VAL A 144 -21.17 3.90 -9.53
N THR A 145 -22.11 3.17 -10.10
CA THR A 145 -22.80 2.06 -9.43
C THR A 145 -23.10 0.95 -10.43
N GLN A 146 -23.23 -0.29 -9.96
CA GLN A 146 -23.62 -1.43 -10.77
C GLN A 146 -24.92 -2.04 -10.24
N ASP A 147 -25.84 -2.37 -11.15
CA ASP A 147 -27.01 -3.19 -10.87
C ASP A 147 -26.95 -4.44 -11.74
N LEU A 148 -26.46 -5.53 -11.15
CA LEU A 148 -26.28 -6.81 -11.83
C LEU A 148 -27.59 -7.44 -12.32
N SER A 149 -28.75 -6.99 -11.81
CA SER A 149 -30.05 -7.43 -12.33
C SER A 149 -30.39 -6.81 -13.69
N VAL A 150 -29.73 -5.71 -14.04
CA VAL A 150 -29.94 -4.95 -15.28
C VAL A 150 -28.78 -5.14 -16.26
N SER A 151 -27.54 -4.94 -15.80
CA SER A 151 -26.34 -4.96 -16.65
C SER A 151 -25.07 -5.23 -15.85
N PRO A 152 -24.08 -5.95 -16.41
CA PRO A 152 -22.76 -6.04 -15.82
C PRO A 152 -21.95 -4.74 -15.94
N VAL A 153 -22.39 -3.76 -16.73
CA VAL A 153 -21.70 -2.48 -16.92
C VAL A 153 -22.12 -1.48 -15.84
N TYR A 154 -21.17 -0.67 -15.37
CA TYR A 154 -21.45 0.40 -14.42
C TYR A 154 -22.17 1.60 -15.06
N ASP A 155 -22.94 2.32 -14.23
CA ASP A 155 -23.53 3.62 -14.54
C ASP A 155 -22.85 4.72 -13.72
N ALA A 156 -22.49 5.83 -14.37
CA ALA A 156 -22.00 7.03 -13.70
C ALA A 156 -23.13 7.78 -13.00
N ARG A 157 -22.87 8.23 -11.78
CA ARG A 157 -23.82 8.92 -10.91
C ARG A 157 -23.36 10.33 -10.62
N PHE A 158 -24.25 11.30 -10.82
CA PHE A 158 -23.96 12.68 -10.47
C PHE A 158 -23.94 12.88 -8.95
N TRP A 159 -22.73 12.85 -8.36
CA TRP A 159 -22.54 12.96 -6.92
C TRP A 159 -22.49 14.41 -6.44
N ASN A 160 -23.66 14.94 -6.09
CA ASN A 160 -23.83 16.24 -5.45
C ASN A 160 -24.79 16.16 -4.24
N PRO A 161 -24.42 15.47 -3.14
CA PRO A 161 -25.31 15.31 -2.00
C PRO A 161 -25.75 16.68 -1.44
N PRO A 162 -26.99 16.80 -0.92
CA PRO A 162 -27.44 18.02 -0.28
C PRO A 162 -26.59 18.33 0.96
N ALA A 163 -26.58 19.60 1.39
CA ALA A 163 -25.74 20.04 2.52
C ALA A 163 -25.97 19.26 3.82
N SER A 164 -27.18 18.71 4.03
CA SER A 164 -27.54 17.87 5.17
C SER A 164 -26.96 16.46 5.14
N GLU A 165 -26.57 15.97 3.96
CA GLU A 165 -26.03 14.62 3.75
C GLU A 165 -24.53 14.62 3.44
N ARG A 166 -23.95 15.80 3.19
CA ARG A 166 -22.50 15.98 3.04
C ARG A 166 -21.80 15.74 4.38
N TYR A 167 -20.83 14.83 4.38
CA TYR A 167 -19.99 14.59 5.53
C TYR A 167 -19.13 15.81 5.86
N GLN A 168 -19.06 16.15 7.14
CA GLN A 168 -18.17 17.18 7.65
C GLN A 168 -17.14 16.51 8.55
N PHE A 169 -15.86 16.56 8.13
CA PHE A 169 -14.75 16.08 8.93
C PHE A 169 -14.68 16.79 10.28
N LYS A 170 -14.57 16.02 11.34
CA LYS A 170 -14.59 16.49 12.73
C LYS A 170 -13.20 16.43 13.35
N ASN A 171 -12.33 15.57 12.84
CA ASN A 171 -11.00 15.34 13.37
C ASN A 171 -9.91 15.96 12.45
N PRO A 172 -8.81 16.46 13.03
CA PRO A 172 -7.64 16.83 12.25
C PRO A 172 -6.89 15.58 11.80
N ARG A 173 -6.08 15.73 10.75
CA ARG A 173 -5.09 14.71 10.38
C ARG A 173 -4.17 14.44 11.57
N PRO A 174 -3.77 13.18 11.81
CA PRO A 174 -2.74 12.88 12.80
C PRO A 174 -1.40 13.52 12.38
N PRO A 175 -0.51 13.81 13.34
CA PRO A 175 0.84 14.30 13.02
C PRO A 175 1.61 13.25 12.21
N LYS A 176 2.64 13.68 11.47
CA LYS A 176 3.52 12.78 10.71
C LYS A 176 3.99 11.62 11.59
N VAL A 177 3.76 10.40 11.11
CA VAL A 177 4.04 9.19 11.86
C VAL A 177 5.54 8.94 11.91
N ASP A 178 6.05 8.70 13.12
CA ASP A 178 7.31 8.05 13.38
C ASP A 178 7.09 6.55 13.68
N ASN A 179 8.11 5.72 13.48
CA ASN A 179 8.12 4.29 13.75
C ASN A 179 6.93 3.60 13.06
N ILE A 180 6.71 3.86 11.77
CA ILE A 180 5.46 3.52 11.08
C ILE A 180 5.14 2.01 11.15
N ARG A 181 3.92 1.70 11.60
CA ARG A 181 3.35 0.35 11.73
C ARG A 181 2.01 0.36 11.01
N ILE A 182 2.03 -0.20 9.81
CA ILE A 182 0.94 -0.19 8.84
C ILE A 182 0.10 -1.45 9.00
N TYR A 183 -1.21 -1.26 9.08
CA TYR A 183 -2.20 -2.31 8.91
C TYR A 183 -2.79 -2.21 7.51
N GLU A 184 -2.41 -3.13 6.62
CA GLU A 184 -2.92 -3.22 5.25
C GLU A 184 -4.28 -3.92 5.25
N ALA A 185 -5.28 -3.30 4.64
CA ALA A 185 -6.66 -3.78 4.70
C ALA A 185 -7.46 -3.51 3.43
N HIS A 186 -8.47 -4.34 3.19
CA HIS A 186 -9.44 -4.22 2.12
C HIS A 186 -10.87 -4.33 2.67
N VAL A 187 -11.59 -3.20 2.64
CA VAL A 187 -12.92 -3.04 3.25
C VAL A 187 -13.90 -4.17 2.89
N GLY A 188 -13.93 -4.57 1.61
CA GLY A 188 -14.89 -5.56 1.13
C GLY A 188 -14.72 -6.97 1.68
N ILE A 189 -13.56 -7.32 2.26
CA ILE A 189 -13.31 -8.66 2.83
C ILE A 189 -13.20 -8.61 4.36
N SER A 190 -13.24 -7.44 4.98
CA SER A 190 -13.09 -7.25 6.43
C SER A 190 -14.35 -7.62 7.25
N THR A 191 -15.22 -8.48 6.71
CA THR A 191 -16.44 -9.00 7.36
C THR A 191 -16.32 -10.52 7.53
N PRO A 192 -16.92 -11.14 8.57
CA PRO A 192 -16.93 -12.60 8.70
C PRO A 192 -17.97 -13.27 7.79
N GLU A 193 -18.87 -12.48 7.21
CA GLU A 193 -19.92 -12.97 6.31
C GLU A 193 -19.38 -13.15 4.88
N PRO A 194 -19.83 -14.17 4.13
CA PRO A 194 -19.41 -14.39 2.74
C PRO A 194 -20.13 -13.42 1.79
N ARG A 195 -19.82 -12.13 1.92
CA ARG A 195 -20.32 -11.03 1.08
C ARG A 195 -19.32 -9.87 1.09
N VAL A 196 -19.61 -8.83 0.33
CA VAL A 196 -18.85 -7.59 0.38
C VAL A 196 -19.16 -6.80 1.68
N GLY A 197 -18.11 -6.55 2.47
CA GLY A 197 -18.13 -5.65 3.63
C GLY A 197 -18.31 -4.17 3.24
N GLN A 198 -18.83 -3.37 4.16
CA GLN A 198 -19.15 -1.94 3.95
C GLN A 198 -18.20 -1.02 4.72
N TYR A 199 -18.02 0.23 4.25
CA TYR A 199 -17.19 1.24 4.91
C TYR A 199 -17.61 1.48 6.37
N LYS A 200 -18.92 1.55 6.65
CA LYS A 200 -19.43 1.70 8.02
C LYS A 200 -19.10 0.52 8.92
N GLU A 201 -19.14 -0.69 8.38
CA GLU A 201 -18.79 -1.90 9.13
C GLU A 201 -17.31 -1.92 9.47
N PHE A 202 -16.45 -1.53 8.51
CA PHE A 202 -15.01 -1.37 8.76
C PHE A 202 -14.73 -0.32 9.84
N THR A 203 -15.41 0.83 9.73
CA THR A 203 -15.31 1.94 10.68
C THR A 203 -15.65 1.50 12.10
N GLN A 204 -16.75 0.77 12.27
CA GLN A 204 -17.27 0.36 13.58
C GLN A 204 -16.51 -0.83 14.16
N ASN A 205 -16.17 -1.82 13.33
CA ASN A 205 -15.76 -3.14 13.81
C ASN A 205 -14.26 -3.42 13.65
N VAL A 206 -13.58 -2.74 12.72
CA VAL A 206 -12.18 -3.03 12.35
C VAL A 206 -11.24 -1.95 12.86
N LEU A 207 -11.57 -0.65 12.72
CA LEU A 207 -10.73 0.43 13.24
C LEU A 207 -10.38 0.27 14.74
N PRO A 208 -11.32 -0.10 15.64
CA PRO A 208 -10.98 -0.32 17.05
C PRO A 208 -9.97 -1.44 17.24
N ARG A 209 -10.01 -2.50 16.41
CA ARG A 209 -9.05 -3.62 16.47
C ARG A 209 -7.66 -3.18 16.05
N ILE A 210 -7.57 -2.44 14.95
CA ILE A 210 -6.30 -1.88 14.44
C ILE A 210 -5.66 -0.99 15.51
N LYS A 211 -6.46 -0.13 16.15
CA LYS A 211 -6.00 0.74 17.25
C LYS A 211 -5.49 -0.06 18.44
N ASP A 212 -6.27 -1.05 18.88
CA ASP A 212 -5.94 -1.90 20.03
C ASP A 212 -4.64 -2.70 19.80
N LEU A 213 -4.38 -3.13 18.57
CA LEU A 213 -3.16 -3.82 18.16
C LEU A 213 -1.91 -2.92 18.13
N GLY A 214 -2.06 -1.60 18.26
CA GLY A 214 -0.94 -0.66 18.32
C GLY A 214 -0.38 -0.20 16.96
N TYR A 215 -1.06 -0.52 15.86
CA TYR A 215 -0.78 0.07 14.55
C TYR A 215 -1.12 1.56 14.56
N ASN A 216 -0.35 2.36 13.82
CA ASN A 216 -0.52 3.81 13.74
C ASN A 216 -0.75 4.30 12.30
N ALA A 217 -0.73 3.41 11.32
CA ALA A 217 -1.11 3.68 9.95
C ALA A 217 -1.99 2.55 9.40
N ILE A 218 -2.87 2.88 8.45
CA ILE A 218 -3.65 1.95 7.65
C ILE A 218 -3.25 2.14 6.19
N GLN A 219 -2.96 1.05 5.47
CA GLN A 219 -2.89 1.05 4.02
C GLN A 219 -4.22 0.53 3.49
N LEU A 220 -5.00 1.40 2.85
CA LEU A 220 -6.36 1.08 2.43
C LEU A 220 -6.37 0.73 0.93
N MET A 221 -6.55 -0.55 0.65
CA MET A 221 -6.54 -1.12 -0.70
C MET A 221 -7.91 -0.99 -1.39
N ALA A 222 -7.90 -1.08 -2.72
CA ALA A 222 -9.09 -1.21 -3.56
C ALA A 222 -10.15 -0.10 -3.42
N ILE A 223 -9.75 1.12 -3.11
CA ILE A 223 -10.67 2.24 -2.94
C ILE A 223 -11.02 2.90 -4.26
N MET A 224 -10.06 3.08 -5.16
CA MET A 224 -10.36 3.54 -6.52
C MET A 224 -11.25 2.50 -7.21
N GLU A 225 -12.32 2.97 -7.85
CA GLU A 225 -13.33 2.07 -8.40
C GLU A 225 -12.75 1.16 -9.50
N HIS A 226 -13.09 -0.11 -9.39
CA HIS A 226 -12.62 -1.19 -10.25
C HIS A 226 -13.80 -2.12 -10.54
N ALA A 227 -14.11 -2.39 -11.81
CA ALA A 227 -15.27 -3.21 -12.16
C ALA A 227 -15.09 -4.69 -11.81
N TYR A 228 -13.87 -5.22 -11.87
CA TYR A 228 -13.58 -6.63 -11.57
C TYR A 228 -13.16 -6.80 -10.11
N TYR A 229 -14.06 -7.28 -9.24
CA TYR A 229 -13.79 -7.39 -7.79
C TYR A 229 -12.58 -8.28 -7.46
N ALA A 230 -12.40 -9.38 -8.20
CA ALA A 230 -11.26 -10.27 -8.03
C ALA A 230 -9.92 -9.71 -8.57
N SER A 231 -9.91 -8.50 -9.13
CA SER A 231 -8.66 -7.77 -9.36
C SER A 231 -8.04 -7.24 -8.08
N PHE A 232 -8.74 -7.34 -6.95
CA PHE A 232 -8.30 -6.83 -5.66
C PHE A 232 -8.05 -5.31 -5.64
N GLY A 233 -8.68 -4.58 -6.57
CA GLY A 233 -8.48 -3.15 -6.73
C GLY A 233 -7.42 -2.75 -7.75
N TYR A 234 -6.76 -3.67 -8.43
CA TYR A 234 -5.71 -3.31 -9.40
C TYR A 234 -6.25 -2.95 -10.79
N GLN A 235 -7.46 -3.39 -11.16
CA GLN A 235 -8.07 -3.08 -12.47
C GLN A 235 -8.97 -1.84 -12.41
N ILE A 236 -8.38 -0.65 -12.25
CA ILE A 236 -9.11 0.61 -12.09
C ILE A 236 -9.89 0.98 -13.36
N THR A 237 -11.14 1.36 -13.16
CA THR A 237 -12.04 1.84 -14.22
C THR A 237 -12.39 3.32 -14.06
N SER A 238 -12.67 3.80 -12.84
CA SER A 238 -13.05 5.19 -12.56
C SER A 238 -12.17 5.79 -11.46
N PHE A 239 -11.14 6.54 -11.87
CA PHE A 239 -10.03 6.96 -11.00
C PHE A 239 -10.44 7.93 -9.87
N PHE A 240 -11.51 8.70 -10.06
CA PHE A 240 -12.02 9.67 -9.08
C PHE A 240 -13.21 9.14 -8.26
N ALA A 241 -13.64 7.90 -8.50
CA ALA A 241 -14.74 7.28 -7.79
C ALA A 241 -14.24 6.39 -6.65
N ALA A 242 -14.75 6.64 -5.44
CA ALA A 242 -14.62 5.69 -4.34
C ALA A 242 -15.51 4.47 -4.64
N SER A 243 -14.99 3.27 -4.45
CA SER A 243 -15.66 2.05 -4.88
C SER A 243 -17.03 1.92 -4.22
N SER A 244 -18.05 1.89 -5.08
CA SER A 244 -19.46 1.91 -4.67
C SER A 244 -19.92 0.62 -4.00
N ARG A 245 -19.15 -0.46 -4.10
CA ARG A 245 -19.45 -1.75 -3.45
C ARG A 245 -19.51 -1.66 -1.94
N TYR A 246 -18.73 -0.75 -1.36
CA TYR A 246 -18.59 -0.63 0.09
C TYR A 246 -19.45 0.49 0.69
N GLY A 247 -20.10 1.32 -0.14
CA GLY A 247 -20.97 2.40 0.30
C GLY A 247 -20.89 3.66 -0.56
N SER A 248 -21.21 4.78 0.06
CA SER A 248 -21.11 6.11 -0.55
C SER A 248 -19.74 6.74 -0.32
N PRO A 249 -19.33 7.74 -1.14
CA PRO A 249 -18.17 8.59 -0.84
C PRO A 249 -18.21 9.20 0.58
N GLU A 250 -19.39 9.51 1.12
CA GLU A 250 -19.52 10.09 2.47
C GLU A 250 -19.19 9.05 3.57
N ASP A 251 -19.46 7.77 3.33
CA ASP A 251 -19.11 6.70 4.26
C ASP A 251 -17.58 6.46 4.31
N LEU A 252 -16.88 6.67 3.19
CA LEU A 252 -15.42 6.64 3.17
C LEU A 252 -14.82 7.85 3.91
N LYS A 253 -15.40 9.04 3.75
CA LYS A 253 -14.99 10.22 4.55
C LYS A 253 -15.16 9.96 6.04
N GLU A 254 -16.27 9.35 6.44
CA GLU A 254 -16.50 8.94 7.83
C GLU A 254 -15.44 7.98 8.35
N LEU A 255 -15.11 6.94 7.57
CA LEU A 255 -14.07 5.97 7.91
C LEU A 255 -12.73 6.68 8.21
N ILE A 256 -12.28 7.54 7.30
CA ILE A 256 -11.00 8.24 7.44
C ILE A 256 -11.03 9.21 8.62
N ASP A 257 -12.11 9.96 8.79
CA ASP A 257 -12.27 10.90 9.91
C ASP A 257 -12.26 10.19 11.27
N VAL A 258 -12.90 9.03 11.38
CA VAL A 258 -12.90 8.23 12.61
C VAL A 258 -11.50 7.65 12.87
N ALA A 259 -10.80 7.17 11.84
CA ALA A 259 -9.40 6.73 11.98
C ALA A 259 -8.50 7.88 12.46
N HIS A 260 -8.67 9.08 11.92
CA HIS A 260 -7.99 10.30 12.37
C HIS A 260 -8.30 10.63 13.83
N GLY A 261 -9.56 10.51 14.25
CA GLY A 261 -9.98 10.65 15.65
C GLY A 261 -9.33 9.62 16.60
N MET A 262 -8.90 8.47 16.07
CA MET A 262 -8.11 7.46 16.79
C MET A 262 -6.59 7.72 16.70
N GLY A 263 -6.16 8.78 16.03
CA GLY A 263 -4.74 9.10 15.79
C GLY A 263 -4.06 8.12 14.83
N ILE A 264 -4.80 7.58 13.85
CA ILE A 264 -4.30 6.63 12.86
C ILE A 264 -4.20 7.34 11.50
N THR A 265 -3.03 7.30 10.91
CA THR A 265 -2.77 7.76 9.53
C THR A 265 -3.43 6.81 8.54
N VAL A 266 -4.07 7.31 7.49
CA VAL A 266 -4.68 6.49 6.44
C VAL A 266 -4.03 6.78 5.10
N LEU A 267 -3.37 5.79 4.53
CA LEU A 267 -2.76 5.82 3.21
C LEU A 267 -3.68 5.14 2.20
N LEU A 268 -3.67 5.63 0.96
CA LEU A 268 -4.43 5.06 -0.15
C LEU A 268 -3.51 4.26 -1.08
N ASP A 269 -3.94 3.09 -1.54
CA ASP A 269 -3.36 2.45 -2.74
C ASP A 269 -3.70 3.28 -3.97
N ILE A 270 -2.68 3.86 -4.61
CA ILE A 270 -2.82 4.61 -5.84
C ILE A 270 -2.29 3.78 -7.01
N VAL A 271 -3.22 3.34 -7.86
CA VAL A 271 -2.89 2.52 -9.04
C VAL A 271 -2.82 3.43 -10.25
N HIS A 272 -1.65 4.04 -10.45
CA HIS A 272 -1.34 4.86 -11.62
C HIS A 272 -0.43 4.17 -12.62
N SER A 273 -0.07 2.90 -12.38
CA SER A 273 0.78 2.12 -13.28
C SER A 273 0.09 1.70 -14.57
N HIS A 274 -1.23 1.48 -14.51
CA HIS A 274 -2.06 1.03 -15.62
C HIS A 274 -3.53 1.38 -15.39
N ALA A 275 -4.37 1.13 -16.39
CA ALA A 275 -5.82 1.18 -16.28
C ALA A 275 -6.46 -0.09 -16.87
N CYS A 276 -7.66 -0.42 -16.40
CA CYS A 276 -8.44 -1.52 -16.95
C CYS A 276 -8.74 -1.28 -18.44
N LYS A 277 -8.70 -2.36 -19.24
CA LYS A 277 -9.03 -2.30 -20.67
C LYS A 277 -10.53 -2.17 -20.98
N ASN A 278 -11.38 -2.09 -19.95
CA ASN A 278 -12.81 -1.91 -20.13
C ASN A 278 -13.14 -0.61 -20.88
N VAL A 279 -13.92 -0.73 -21.96
CA VAL A 279 -14.29 0.40 -22.82
C VAL A 279 -15.59 1.08 -22.37
N LEU A 280 -16.57 0.31 -21.88
CA LEU A 280 -17.91 0.85 -21.58
C LEU A 280 -17.99 1.55 -20.22
N ASP A 281 -17.26 1.05 -19.23
CA ASP A 281 -17.23 1.56 -17.86
C ASP A 281 -15.84 1.96 -17.37
N GLY A 282 -14.83 1.93 -18.24
CA GLY A 282 -13.46 2.34 -17.95
C GLY A 282 -12.97 3.50 -18.82
N LEU A 283 -11.69 3.82 -18.67
CA LEU A 283 -11.01 4.91 -19.37
C LEU A 283 -10.53 4.50 -20.79
N ASN A 284 -10.59 3.21 -21.12
CA ASN A 284 -10.12 2.69 -22.41
C ASN A 284 -10.99 3.18 -23.57
N GLU A 285 -10.36 3.53 -24.70
CA GLU A 285 -11.04 3.98 -25.92
C GLU A 285 -12.12 5.05 -25.67
N PHE A 286 -11.79 5.98 -24.77
CA PHE A 286 -12.73 6.98 -24.28
C PHE A 286 -13.27 7.86 -25.41
N ASP A 287 -12.39 8.42 -26.25
CA ASP A 287 -12.78 9.19 -27.44
C ASP A 287 -12.74 8.35 -28.74
N GLY A 288 -12.82 7.03 -28.60
CA GLY A 288 -12.73 6.06 -29.70
C GLY A 288 -11.31 5.81 -30.22
N THR A 289 -10.28 6.46 -29.66
CA THR A 289 -8.87 6.14 -29.95
C THR A 289 -8.26 5.28 -28.87
N ASP A 290 -7.26 4.48 -29.22
CA ASP A 290 -6.52 3.72 -28.22
C ASP A 290 -5.54 4.59 -27.42
N HIS A 291 -5.22 5.82 -27.83
CA HIS A 291 -4.06 6.58 -27.31
C HIS A 291 -4.40 7.91 -26.64
N LEU A 292 -5.66 8.14 -26.26
CA LEU A 292 -6.03 9.38 -25.55
C LEU A 292 -5.24 9.55 -24.23
N TYR A 293 -5.54 8.69 -23.26
CA TYR A 293 -4.84 8.67 -21.96
C TYR A 293 -3.60 7.76 -21.97
N PHE A 294 -3.47 6.95 -23.01
CA PHE A 294 -2.53 5.83 -23.08
C PHE A 294 -1.56 6.00 -24.25
N HIS A 295 -0.49 5.21 -24.27
CA HIS A 295 0.29 5.10 -25.50
C HIS A 295 -0.50 4.35 -26.60
N GLU A 296 -0.15 4.60 -27.86
CA GLU A 296 -0.69 3.90 -29.02
C GLU A 296 -0.07 2.50 -29.16
N GLY A 297 -0.85 1.55 -29.68
CA GLY A 297 -0.36 0.23 -30.09
C GLY A 297 0.25 -0.58 -28.95
N GLY A 298 1.36 -1.27 -29.23
CA GLY A 298 2.01 -2.18 -28.28
C GLY A 298 2.55 -1.48 -27.03
N LYS A 299 3.08 -0.25 -27.15
CA LYS A 299 3.58 0.51 -25.98
C LYS A 299 2.48 0.82 -24.97
N GLY A 300 1.22 0.91 -25.44
CA GLY A 300 0.05 1.20 -24.61
C GLY A 300 -0.61 0.00 -23.95
N ARG A 301 0.00 -1.20 -24.01
CA ARG A 301 -0.59 -2.45 -23.53
C ARG A 301 0.36 -3.18 -22.60
N HIS A 302 -0.18 -3.67 -21.49
CA HIS A 302 0.56 -4.51 -20.54
C HIS A 302 0.12 -5.97 -20.71
N ASP A 303 0.86 -6.76 -21.47
CA ASP A 303 0.42 -8.10 -21.90
C ASP A 303 0.10 -9.05 -20.74
N LEU A 304 0.91 -9.04 -19.68
CA LEU A 304 0.71 -9.93 -18.53
C LEU A 304 -0.52 -9.56 -17.67
N TRP A 305 -0.85 -8.27 -17.62
CA TRP A 305 -1.99 -7.77 -16.82
C TRP A 305 -3.22 -7.49 -17.69
N ASP A 306 -3.12 -7.69 -19.00
CA ASP A 306 -4.20 -7.46 -19.96
C ASP A 306 -4.84 -6.06 -19.81
N SER A 307 -3.97 -5.04 -19.73
CA SER A 307 -4.31 -3.67 -19.30
C SER A 307 -3.75 -2.58 -20.21
N ARG A 308 -4.19 -1.32 -20.03
CA ARG A 308 -3.70 -0.15 -20.75
C ARG A 308 -2.63 0.61 -19.97
N LEU A 309 -1.62 1.15 -20.67
CA LEU A 309 -0.49 1.88 -20.08
C LEU A 309 -0.54 3.38 -20.42
N PHE A 310 -0.47 4.22 -19.39
CA PHE A 310 -0.57 5.66 -19.50
C PHE A 310 0.53 6.27 -20.36
N ASN A 311 0.18 7.34 -21.07
CA ASN A 311 1.16 8.22 -21.70
C ASN A 311 1.56 9.33 -20.74
N TYR A 312 2.51 9.04 -19.85
CA TYR A 312 2.97 9.99 -18.82
C TYR A 312 3.63 11.26 -19.39
N GLY A 313 4.01 11.25 -20.67
CA GLY A 313 4.54 12.41 -21.39
C GLY A 313 3.46 13.37 -21.92
N ASN A 314 2.17 13.09 -21.70
CA ASN A 314 1.07 13.95 -22.16
C ASN A 314 0.61 14.93 -21.06
N HIS A 315 0.39 16.19 -21.46
CA HIS A 315 -0.01 17.27 -20.53
C HIS A 315 -1.32 16.99 -19.80
N GLU A 316 -2.37 16.53 -20.49
CA GLU A 316 -3.67 16.25 -19.87
C GLU A 316 -3.65 14.95 -19.07
N VAL A 317 -2.80 13.98 -19.42
CA VAL A 317 -2.56 12.79 -18.58
C VAL A 317 -1.87 13.18 -17.27
N LEU A 318 -0.86 14.05 -17.32
CA LEU A 318 -0.24 14.60 -16.11
C LEU A 318 -1.26 15.37 -15.26
N ARG A 319 -2.12 16.18 -15.90
CA ARG A 319 -3.21 16.89 -15.21
C ARG A 319 -4.16 15.91 -14.53
N PHE A 320 -4.59 14.87 -15.22
CA PHE A 320 -5.48 13.83 -14.72
C PHE A 320 -4.89 13.13 -13.49
N LEU A 321 -3.68 12.57 -13.61
CA LEU A 321 -3.05 11.78 -12.55
C LEU A 321 -2.63 12.63 -11.35
N LEU A 322 -2.04 13.82 -11.56
CA LEU A 322 -1.66 14.69 -10.45
C LEU A 322 -2.89 15.31 -9.76
N SER A 323 -3.96 15.59 -10.51
CA SER A 323 -5.23 16.01 -9.90
C SER A 323 -5.92 14.89 -9.15
N ASN A 324 -5.73 13.63 -9.58
CA ASN A 324 -6.24 12.48 -8.85
C ASN A 324 -5.61 12.36 -7.46
N LEU A 325 -4.28 12.48 -7.37
CA LEU A 325 -3.58 12.52 -6.09
C LEU A 325 -4.14 13.61 -5.18
N ARG A 326 -4.29 14.84 -5.70
CA ARG A 326 -4.81 15.95 -4.90
C ARG A 326 -6.27 15.74 -4.48
N TYR A 327 -7.10 15.21 -5.37
CA TYR A 327 -8.50 14.92 -5.07
C TYR A 327 -8.62 13.99 -3.86
N TRP A 328 -7.83 12.91 -3.81
CA TRP A 328 -7.82 12.00 -2.66
C TRP A 328 -7.28 12.67 -1.37
N MET A 329 -6.31 13.58 -1.48
CA MET A 329 -5.82 14.36 -0.33
C MET A 329 -6.84 15.38 0.20
N GLU A 330 -7.62 16.04 -0.67
CA GLU A 330 -8.51 17.14 -0.26
C GLU A 330 -9.94 16.66 0.05
N GLU A 331 -10.53 15.83 -0.82
CA GLU A 331 -11.93 15.39 -0.70
C GLU A 331 -12.08 14.36 0.43
N PHE A 332 -11.13 13.44 0.56
CA PHE A 332 -11.20 12.31 1.50
C PHE A 332 -10.22 12.41 2.66
N ARG A 333 -9.26 13.33 2.59
CA ARG A 333 -8.23 13.53 3.62
C ARG A 333 -7.31 12.32 3.86
N PHE A 334 -6.99 11.53 2.83
CA PHE A 334 -5.89 10.55 2.94
C PHE A 334 -4.57 11.24 3.28
N ASP A 335 -3.71 10.61 4.06
CA ASP A 335 -2.44 11.15 4.58
C ASP A 335 -1.22 10.81 3.69
N GLY A 336 -1.46 10.22 2.53
CA GLY A 336 -0.42 9.78 1.62
C GLY A 336 -0.86 8.55 0.84
N PHE A 337 0.11 7.91 0.19
CA PHE A 337 -0.14 6.90 -0.83
C PHE A 337 0.87 5.76 -0.79
N ARG A 338 0.42 4.58 -1.18
CA ARG A 338 1.29 3.56 -1.77
C ARG A 338 1.05 3.55 -3.27
N PHE A 339 2.10 3.80 -4.06
CA PHE A 339 2.05 3.67 -5.51
C PHE A 339 2.29 2.22 -5.87
N ASP A 340 1.32 1.61 -6.56
CA ASP A 340 1.35 0.20 -6.94
C ASP A 340 1.88 -0.01 -8.36
N GLY A 341 2.65 -1.08 -8.53
CA GLY A 341 3.27 -1.42 -9.81
C GLY A 341 4.36 -0.43 -10.24
N VAL A 342 5.11 0.16 -9.31
CA VAL A 342 6.16 1.15 -9.63
C VAL A 342 7.24 0.55 -10.54
N THR A 343 7.59 -0.73 -10.34
CA THR A 343 8.49 -1.44 -11.27
C THR A 343 7.94 -1.43 -12.71
N SER A 344 6.63 -1.61 -12.90
CA SER A 344 6.01 -1.57 -14.23
C SER A 344 6.11 -0.18 -14.88
N MET A 345 6.02 0.88 -14.07
CA MET A 345 6.13 2.26 -14.53
C MET A 345 7.55 2.67 -14.91
N MET A 346 8.56 2.18 -14.19
CA MET A 346 9.94 2.65 -14.36
C MET A 346 10.69 1.97 -15.49
N TYR A 347 10.20 0.83 -16.00
CA TYR A 347 10.89 0.06 -17.04
C TYR A 347 9.95 -0.30 -18.19
N LYS A 348 10.45 -0.20 -19.42
CA LYS A 348 9.72 -0.58 -20.65
C LYS A 348 9.40 -2.07 -20.73
N HIS A 349 10.19 -2.90 -20.04
CA HIS A 349 9.94 -4.35 -19.91
C HIS A 349 9.10 -4.69 -18.68
N HIS A 350 8.72 -3.69 -17.88
CA HIS A 350 7.85 -3.81 -16.71
C HIS A 350 8.33 -4.76 -15.61
N GLY A 351 9.63 -5.11 -15.60
CA GLY A 351 10.18 -6.17 -14.75
C GLY A 351 9.80 -7.60 -15.17
N ILE A 352 9.03 -7.78 -16.24
CA ILE A 352 8.59 -9.11 -16.71
C ILE A 352 9.76 -9.85 -17.32
N GLY A 353 9.95 -11.11 -16.88
CA GLY A 353 11.03 -11.97 -17.39
C GLY A 353 12.44 -11.40 -17.17
N THR A 354 12.58 -10.39 -16.31
CA THR A 354 13.82 -9.65 -16.11
C THR A 354 14.28 -9.82 -14.66
N GLY A 355 15.53 -10.24 -14.49
CA GLY A 355 16.17 -10.28 -13.18
C GLY A 355 16.88 -8.97 -12.87
N PHE A 356 16.89 -8.58 -11.60
CA PHE A 356 17.66 -7.45 -11.09
C PHE A 356 18.79 -7.99 -10.21
N SER A 357 20.02 -7.96 -10.71
CA SER A 357 21.20 -8.47 -9.99
C SER A 357 21.74 -7.48 -8.96
N GLY A 358 21.34 -6.21 -9.08
CA GLY A 358 21.92 -5.09 -8.33
C GLY A 358 22.97 -4.32 -9.13
N GLY A 359 23.25 -4.72 -10.37
CA GLY A 359 24.13 -3.99 -11.28
C GLY A 359 23.49 -2.69 -11.76
N TYR A 360 24.13 -1.53 -11.56
CA TYR A 360 23.50 -0.22 -11.77
C TYR A 360 23.10 0.07 -13.22
N HIS A 361 23.72 -0.61 -14.20
CA HIS A 361 23.33 -0.53 -15.61
C HIS A 361 21.88 -1.00 -15.87
N GLU A 362 21.33 -1.87 -15.03
CA GLU A 362 19.95 -2.36 -15.11
C GLU A 362 18.92 -1.24 -14.77
N TYR A 363 19.34 -0.26 -13.97
CA TYR A 363 18.46 0.78 -13.41
C TYR A 363 18.56 2.14 -14.11
N PHE A 364 19.62 2.32 -14.91
CA PHE A 364 19.94 3.59 -15.59
C PHE A 364 20.30 3.40 -17.07
N GLY A 365 19.95 2.24 -17.65
CA GLY A 365 20.14 1.92 -19.07
C GLY A 365 18.90 2.19 -19.93
N ASP A 366 18.95 1.72 -21.18
CA ASP A 366 17.91 1.98 -22.20
C ASP A 366 16.54 1.34 -21.89
N GLY A 367 16.51 0.37 -20.97
CA GLY A 367 15.29 -0.29 -20.52
C GLY A 367 14.40 0.58 -19.63
N VAL A 368 14.91 1.69 -19.10
CA VAL A 368 14.16 2.62 -18.26
C VAL A 368 13.12 3.39 -19.09
N ASP A 369 11.92 3.53 -18.55
CA ASP A 369 10.91 4.46 -19.05
C ASP A 369 11.08 5.83 -18.36
N GLU A 370 11.69 6.78 -19.07
CA GLU A 370 11.94 8.11 -18.53
C GLU A 370 10.65 8.88 -18.23
N GLU A 371 9.58 8.67 -19.00
CA GLU A 371 8.30 9.37 -18.83
C GLU A 371 7.62 8.91 -17.53
N GLY A 372 7.62 7.60 -17.28
CA GLY A 372 7.11 7.01 -16.04
C GLY A 372 7.88 7.49 -14.81
N VAL A 373 9.22 7.49 -14.84
CA VAL A 373 10.01 7.98 -13.70
C VAL A 373 9.80 9.48 -13.47
N VAL A 374 9.73 10.30 -14.52
CA VAL A 374 9.52 11.75 -14.39
C VAL A 374 8.13 12.05 -13.83
N TYR A 375 7.09 11.30 -14.20
CA TYR A 375 5.78 11.41 -13.57
C TYR A 375 5.86 11.15 -12.06
N LEU A 376 6.55 10.09 -11.63
CA LEU A 376 6.73 9.77 -10.21
C LEU A 376 7.50 10.87 -9.47
N MET A 377 8.50 11.49 -10.10
CA MET A 377 9.21 12.65 -9.55
C MET A 377 8.28 13.86 -9.37
N LEU A 378 7.47 14.17 -10.38
CA LEU A 378 6.50 15.27 -10.32
C LEU A 378 5.43 15.00 -9.25
N ALA A 379 4.94 13.77 -9.15
CA ALA A 379 3.95 13.34 -8.16
C ALA A 379 4.47 13.52 -6.74
N ASN A 380 5.66 12.99 -6.44
CA ASN A 380 6.28 13.13 -5.13
C ASN A 380 6.63 14.57 -4.81
N ASP A 381 7.19 15.34 -5.75
CA ASP A 381 7.52 16.75 -5.53
C ASP A 381 6.25 17.58 -5.26
N ALA A 382 5.18 17.36 -6.02
CA ALA A 382 3.91 18.06 -5.83
C ALA A 382 3.27 17.73 -4.48
N ILE A 383 3.18 16.45 -4.12
CA ILE A 383 2.56 16.01 -2.87
C ILE A 383 3.33 16.53 -1.66
N HIS A 384 4.65 16.39 -1.61
CA HIS A 384 5.43 16.88 -0.47
C HIS A 384 5.52 18.41 -0.40
N THR A 385 5.39 19.11 -1.53
CA THR A 385 5.32 20.59 -1.54
C THR A 385 4.02 21.07 -0.91
N MET A 386 2.89 20.42 -1.21
CA MET A 386 1.57 20.83 -0.71
C MET A 386 1.25 20.24 0.68
N TYR A 387 1.75 19.03 0.95
CA TYR A 387 1.48 18.25 2.15
C TYR A 387 2.81 17.68 2.72
N PRO A 388 3.62 18.48 3.42
CA PRO A 388 4.97 18.07 3.86
C PRO A 388 5.00 16.84 4.79
N ASP A 389 3.89 16.60 5.50
CA ASP A 389 3.73 15.48 6.41
C ASP A 389 3.21 14.21 5.73
N SER A 390 2.91 14.26 4.43
CA SER A 390 2.47 13.09 3.68
C SER A 390 3.52 11.98 3.68
N ILE A 391 3.04 10.76 3.46
CA ILE A 391 3.90 9.59 3.31
C ILE A 391 3.66 8.98 1.93
N THR A 392 4.70 8.81 1.12
CA THR A 392 4.61 8.05 -0.13
C THR A 392 5.46 6.78 -0.10
N ILE A 393 4.85 5.66 -0.45
CA ILE A 393 5.46 4.32 -0.45
C ILE A 393 5.50 3.79 -1.88
N ALA A 394 6.64 3.29 -2.34
CA ALA A 394 6.77 2.62 -3.62
C ALA A 394 6.66 1.09 -3.48
N GLU A 395 5.75 0.48 -4.23
CA GLU A 395 5.79 -0.95 -4.52
C GLU A 395 6.74 -1.21 -5.70
N ASP A 396 8.03 -1.36 -5.37
CA ASP A 396 9.08 -1.67 -6.34
C ASP A 396 9.88 -2.90 -5.92
N VAL A 397 9.82 -3.95 -6.75
CA VAL A 397 10.60 -5.18 -6.57
C VAL A 397 12.03 -5.03 -7.10
N SER A 398 12.27 -4.14 -8.06
CA SER A 398 13.59 -4.01 -8.70
C SER A 398 14.69 -3.56 -7.72
N GLY A 399 14.36 -2.63 -6.82
CA GLY A 399 15.31 -2.04 -5.91
C GLY A 399 16.12 -0.91 -6.50
N MET A 400 15.45 -0.07 -7.28
CA MET A 400 16.05 1.08 -7.93
C MET A 400 16.79 2.00 -6.95
N PRO A 401 18.08 2.31 -7.19
CA PRO A 401 18.82 3.28 -6.39
C PRO A 401 18.19 4.68 -6.44
N LEU A 402 18.23 5.40 -5.31
CA LEU A 402 17.69 6.75 -5.13
C LEU A 402 16.16 6.85 -5.20
N LEU A 403 15.44 5.72 -5.21
CA LEU A 403 13.97 5.72 -5.23
C LEU A 403 13.41 6.42 -3.99
N GLY A 404 13.98 6.12 -2.82
CA GLY A 404 13.58 6.63 -1.50
C GLY A 404 14.27 7.92 -1.08
N LEU A 405 14.71 8.76 -2.02
CA LEU A 405 15.41 10.03 -1.74
C LEU A 405 14.72 11.22 -2.43
N PRO A 406 14.83 12.44 -1.85
CA PRO A 406 14.21 13.63 -2.42
C PRO A 406 14.63 13.90 -3.88
N VAL A 407 13.69 14.40 -4.68
CA VAL A 407 13.90 14.73 -6.09
C VAL A 407 15.08 15.69 -6.28
N GLN A 408 15.20 16.69 -5.41
CA GLN A 408 16.28 17.69 -5.44
C GLN A 408 17.68 17.10 -5.18
N LYS A 409 17.76 15.85 -4.69
CA LYS A 409 19.01 15.09 -4.52
C LYS A 409 19.24 14.07 -5.64
N GLY A 410 18.48 14.15 -6.73
CA GLY A 410 18.54 13.22 -7.87
C GLY A 410 17.73 11.94 -7.68
N GLY A 411 16.91 11.85 -6.62
CA GLY A 411 16.03 10.72 -6.37
C GLY A 411 14.67 10.82 -7.06
N VAL A 412 13.81 9.83 -6.80
CA VAL A 412 12.43 9.79 -7.32
C VAL A 412 11.44 10.46 -6.35
N GLY A 413 11.79 10.54 -5.06
CA GLY A 413 11.05 11.32 -4.06
C GLY A 413 10.15 10.53 -3.13
N PHE A 414 10.17 9.20 -3.16
CA PHE A 414 9.40 8.39 -2.21
C PHE A 414 9.99 8.46 -0.79
N ASP A 415 9.14 8.31 0.23
CA ASP A 415 9.61 8.16 1.61
C ASP A 415 10.09 6.74 1.91
N TYR A 416 9.37 5.74 1.41
CA TYR A 416 9.64 4.33 1.66
C TYR A 416 9.51 3.49 0.40
N ARG A 417 10.14 2.32 0.41
CA ARG A 417 9.82 1.21 -0.50
C ARG A 417 9.39 -0.04 0.27
N LEU A 418 8.62 -0.92 -0.35
CA LEU A 418 8.33 -2.24 0.20
C LEU A 418 9.54 -3.18 0.10
N SER A 419 9.82 -3.93 1.17
CA SER A 419 10.86 -4.97 1.22
C SER A 419 10.32 -6.32 0.70
N MET A 420 10.01 -6.37 -0.59
CA MET A 420 9.27 -7.48 -1.22
C MET A 420 10.01 -8.82 -1.26
N ALA A 421 11.33 -8.84 -1.06
CA ALA A 421 12.11 -10.09 -1.01
C ALA A 421 11.94 -10.87 0.31
N ILE A 422 11.44 -10.24 1.38
CA ILE A 422 11.32 -10.87 2.71
C ILE A 422 10.26 -11.98 2.71
N PRO A 423 9.01 -11.76 2.24
CA PRO A 423 8.03 -12.84 2.17
C PRO A 423 8.49 -14.03 1.34
N ASP A 424 9.09 -13.77 0.16
CA ASP A 424 9.63 -14.80 -0.72
C ASP A 424 10.62 -15.73 0.01
N MET A 425 11.49 -15.16 0.84
CA MET A 425 12.41 -15.95 1.65
C MET A 425 11.66 -16.84 2.64
N TRP A 426 10.68 -16.31 3.37
CA TRP A 426 9.93 -17.10 4.35
C TRP A 426 9.14 -18.23 3.68
N ILE A 427 8.48 -17.97 2.56
CA ILE A 427 7.77 -19.01 1.79
C ILE A 427 8.76 -20.08 1.31
N LYS A 428 9.90 -19.69 0.74
CA LYS A 428 10.91 -20.65 0.27
C LYS A 428 11.42 -21.54 1.40
N LEU A 429 11.68 -20.97 2.57
CA LEU A 429 12.09 -21.72 3.75
C LEU A 429 11.00 -22.69 4.20
N LEU A 430 9.76 -22.23 4.34
CA LEU A 430 8.65 -23.06 4.82
C LEU A 430 8.24 -24.16 3.83
N LYS A 431 8.36 -23.90 2.52
CA LYS A 431 7.95 -24.80 1.45
C LYS A 431 9.00 -25.85 1.10
N HIS A 432 10.29 -25.49 1.21
CA HIS A 432 11.37 -26.29 0.63
C HIS A 432 12.44 -26.74 1.63
N LYS A 433 12.38 -26.31 2.90
CA LYS A 433 13.42 -26.61 3.91
C LYS A 433 12.80 -27.11 5.21
N GLN A 434 13.47 -28.06 5.85
CA GLN A 434 13.23 -28.40 7.26
C GLN A 434 13.85 -27.33 8.17
N ASP A 435 13.35 -27.22 9.41
CA ASP A 435 13.77 -26.17 10.36
C ASP A 435 15.30 -26.18 10.65
N ASP A 436 15.94 -27.36 10.65
CA ASP A 436 17.38 -27.51 10.86
C ASP A 436 18.22 -27.16 9.63
N GLU A 437 17.61 -27.10 8.44
CA GLU A 437 18.23 -26.63 7.20
C GLU A 437 18.15 -25.10 7.02
N TRP A 438 17.46 -24.39 7.93
CA TRP A 438 17.37 -22.93 7.84
C TRP A 438 18.76 -22.31 8.06
N ASP A 439 19.16 -21.49 7.10
CA ASP A 439 20.40 -20.73 7.12
C ASP A 439 20.15 -19.38 7.79
N ILE A 440 20.65 -19.22 9.01
CA ILE A 440 20.45 -18.01 9.82
C ILE A 440 21.17 -16.83 9.19
N GLY A 441 22.32 -17.05 8.58
CA GLY A 441 23.07 -16.07 7.81
C GLY A 441 22.27 -15.52 6.63
N ASN A 442 21.58 -16.38 5.87
CA ASN A 442 20.72 -15.98 4.76
C ASN A 442 19.47 -15.22 5.22
N ILE A 443 18.86 -15.64 6.34
CA ILE A 443 17.76 -14.90 6.97
C ILE A 443 18.22 -13.48 7.32
N VAL A 444 19.35 -13.36 8.02
CA VAL A 444 19.92 -12.06 8.37
C VAL A 444 20.26 -11.25 7.13
N PHE A 445 20.90 -11.87 6.13
CA PHE A 445 21.26 -11.20 4.88
C PHE A 445 20.03 -10.63 4.21
N THR A 446 18.97 -11.41 4.00
CA THR A 446 17.75 -10.93 3.34
C THR A 446 17.06 -9.81 4.11
N LEU A 447 16.99 -9.90 5.45
CA LEU A 447 16.38 -8.86 6.28
C LEU A 447 17.22 -7.57 6.33
N THR A 448 18.54 -7.66 6.15
CA THR A 448 19.45 -6.50 6.28
C THR A 448 20.02 -5.99 4.96
N ASN A 449 19.85 -6.71 3.86
CA ASN A 449 20.35 -6.35 2.53
C ASN A 449 19.44 -5.33 1.87
N ARG A 450 19.64 -4.06 2.26
CA ARG A 450 18.87 -2.91 1.82
C ARG A 450 19.77 -1.68 1.75
N ARG A 451 19.33 -0.67 1.00
CA ARG A 451 20.13 0.52 0.74
C ARG A 451 20.19 1.39 1.99
N HIS A 452 21.41 1.73 2.42
CA HIS A 452 21.59 2.63 3.56
C HIS A 452 21.09 4.04 3.23
N GLY A 453 20.33 4.66 4.13
CA GLY A 453 19.77 6.00 3.94
C GLY A 453 18.47 6.06 3.13
N GLU A 454 17.99 4.94 2.59
CA GLU A 454 16.67 4.81 1.97
C GLU A 454 15.79 3.91 2.86
N LYS A 455 14.63 4.41 3.29
CA LYS A 455 13.79 3.70 4.24
C LYS A 455 13.01 2.58 3.55
N SER A 456 12.80 1.46 4.24
CA SER A 456 11.94 0.38 3.75
C SER A 456 10.88 -0.06 4.75
N ILE A 457 9.73 -0.50 4.24
CA ILE A 457 8.68 -1.17 5.01
C ILE A 457 8.88 -2.67 4.89
N ALA A 458 9.14 -3.33 6.02
CA ALA A 458 9.25 -4.78 6.09
C ALA A 458 7.93 -5.43 6.48
N TYR A 459 7.69 -6.62 5.94
CA TYR A 459 6.53 -7.45 6.26
C TYR A 459 6.90 -8.91 6.02
N ALA A 460 6.31 -9.80 6.80
CA ALA A 460 6.65 -11.22 6.75
C ALA A 460 5.85 -11.97 5.67
N GLU A 461 4.65 -11.46 5.37
CA GLU A 461 3.70 -11.92 4.36
C GLU A 461 2.77 -10.74 4.03
N SER A 462 2.26 -10.67 2.80
CA SER A 462 1.31 -9.65 2.34
C SER A 462 0.00 -10.26 1.85
N HIS A 463 -0.85 -9.41 1.28
CA HIS A 463 -2.05 -9.80 0.56
C HIS A 463 -1.77 -10.79 -0.59
N ASP A 464 -0.61 -10.72 -1.27
CA ASP A 464 -0.22 -11.66 -2.34
C ASP A 464 -0.13 -13.11 -1.84
N GLN A 465 0.55 -13.31 -0.71
CA GLN A 465 0.67 -14.65 -0.09
C GLN A 465 -0.63 -15.13 0.53
N ALA A 466 -1.54 -14.20 0.85
CA ALA A 466 -2.86 -14.58 1.30
C ALA A 466 -3.74 -15.09 0.17
N LEU A 467 -3.48 -14.76 -1.11
CA LEU A 467 -4.33 -15.17 -2.23
C LEU A 467 -4.26 -16.68 -2.56
N VAL A 468 -5.30 -17.17 -3.23
CA VAL A 468 -5.37 -18.54 -3.75
C VAL A 468 -4.17 -18.82 -4.67
N GLY A 469 -3.49 -19.93 -4.42
CA GLY A 469 -2.24 -20.29 -5.12
C GLY A 469 -1.01 -20.25 -4.22
N ASP A 470 -1.11 -19.57 -3.06
CA ASP A 470 -0.16 -19.69 -1.95
C ASP A 470 -0.90 -19.99 -0.63
N LYS A 471 -0.20 -19.92 0.50
CA LYS A 471 -0.73 -20.09 1.86
C LYS A 471 -0.20 -18.98 2.76
N THR A 472 -1.00 -18.57 3.74
CA THR A 472 -0.50 -17.72 4.85
C THR A 472 0.62 -18.42 5.60
N LEU A 473 1.49 -17.68 6.30
CA LEU A 473 2.55 -18.26 7.14
C LEU A 473 1.96 -19.23 8.16
N ALA A 474 0.83 -18.88 8.77
CA ALA A 474 0.11 -19.75 9.69
C ALA A 474 -0.30 -21.08 9.03
N PHE A 475 -0.83 -21.02 7.82
CA PHE A 475 -1.28 -22.22 7.12
C PHE A 475 -0.12 -23.04 6.52
N TRP A 476 1.00 -22.42 6.15
CA TRP A 476 2.27 -23.12 5.87
C TRP A 476 2.81 -23.88 7.09
N LEU A 477 2.66 -23.30 8.29
CA LEU A 477 3.22 -23.83 9.53
C LEU A 477 2.36 -24.95 10.15
N MET A 478 1.03 -24.84 10.03
CA MET A 478 0.08 -25.66 10.80
C MET A 478 -0.92 -26.44 9.91
N ASP A 479 -1.11 -26.01 8.66
CA ASP A 479 -2.00 -26.63 7.67
C ASP A 479 -3.37 -27.02 8.28
N LYS A 480 -3.90 -28.20 7.94
CA LYS A 480 -5.21 -28.68 8.39
C LYS A 480 -5.34 -28.89 9.90
N GLU A 481 -4.25 -28.98 10.66
CA GLU A 481 -4.34 -29.07 12.12
C GLU A 481 -4.90 -27.78 12.74
N MET A 482 -4.88 -26.66 12.00
CA MET A 482 -5.56 -25.44 12.42
C MET A 482 -7.05 -25.66 12.67
N TYR A 483 -7.70 -26.54 11.91
CA TYR A 483 -9.15 -26.77 12.03
C TYR A 483 -9.54 -27.63 13.24
N THR A 484 -8.62 -28.43 13.78
CA THR A 484 -8.93 -29.40 14.84
C THR A 484 -8.22 -29.12 16.16
N ASN A 485 -7.06 -28.45 16.12
CA ASN A 485 -6.17 -28.31 17.27
C ASN A 485 -5.89 -26.84 17.64
N MET A 486 -6.67 -25.89 17.14
CA MET A 486 -6.62 -24.50 17.59
C MET A 486 -7.49 -24.23 18.83
N SER A 487 -8.15 -25.23 19.42
CA SER A 487 -8.83 -25.07 20.71
C SER A 487 -7.87 -25.31 21.88
N ASP A 488 -7.96 -24.48 22.92
CA ASP A 488 -7.26 -24.70 24.18
C ASP A 488 -7.68 -25.97 24.91
N LEU A 489 -8.86 -26.50 24.60
CA LEU A 489 -9.38 -27.75 25.19
C LEU A 489 -8.83 -28.99 24.49
N THR A 490 -8.21 -28.83 23.32
CA THR A 490 -7.59 -29.93 22.58
C THR A 490 -6.10 -30.01 22.89
N PRO A 491 -5.45 -31.17 22.71
CA PRO A 491 -4.00 -31.27 22.89
C PRO A 491 -3.25 -30.21 22.07
N LEU A 492 -2.23 -29.59 22.69
CA LEU A 492 -1.26 -28.77 21.97
C LEU A 492 -0.29 -29.71 21.25
N THR A 493 -0.61 -30.03 20.00
CA THR A 493 0.23 -30.92 19.20
C THR A 493 1.59 -30.27 18.93
N PRO A 494 2.65 -31.07 18.67
CA PRO A 494 3.94 -30.51 18.27
C PRO A 494 3.87 -29.60 17.03
N ILE A 495 2.91 -29.83 16.13
CA ILE A 495 2.70 -29.01 14.92
C ILE A 495 2.09 -27.65 15.29
N ILE A 496 1.01 -27.62 16.07
CA ILE A 496 0.43 -26.34 16.52
C ILE A 496 1.41 -25.58 17.43
N SER A 497 2.11 -26.26 18.33
CA SER A 497 3.16 -25.64 19.15
C SER A 497 4.27 -25.02 18.30
N ARG A 498 4.76 -25.74 17.29
CA ARG A 498 5.75 -25.24 16.32
C ARG A 498 5.21 -24.02 15.59
N GLY A 499 3.98 -24.10 15.07
CA GLY A 499 3.41 -23.04 14.26
C GLY A 499 3.17 -21.76 15.04
N ILE A 500 2.59 -21.85 16.25
CA ILE A 500 2.41 -20.67 17.11
C ILE A 500 3.76 -20.03 17.44
N ALA A 501 4.77 -20.83 17.77
CA ALA A 501 6.11 -20.32 18.09
C ALA A 501 6.77 -19.64 16.89
N LEU A 502 6.89 -20.33 15.75
CA LEU A 502 7.56 -19.81 14.57
C LEU A 502 6.82 -18.62 13.95
N HIS A 503 5.49 -18.57 13.99
CA HIS A 503 4.72 -17.42 13.53
C HIS A 503 5.11 -16.14 14.29
N LYS A 504 5.21 -16.22 15.64
CA LYS A 504 5.69 -15.11 16.47
C LYS A 504 7.14 -14.73 16.16
N LEU A 505 8.03 -15.72 16.07
CA LEU A 505 9.46 -15.50 15.82
C LEU A 505 9.73 -14.85 14.46
N ILE A 506 9.10 -15.35 13.39
CA ILE A 506 9.19 -14.81 12.02
C ILE A 506 8.73 -13.35 11.99
N ARG A 507 7.58 -13.06 12.60
CA ARG A 507 7.03 -11.69 12.61
C ARG A 507 7.90 -10.75 13.43
N LEU A 508 8.36 -11.17 14.62
CA LEU A 508 9.25 -10.34 15.44
C LEU A 508 10.58 -10.07 14.74
N VAL A 509 11.27 -11.09 14.21
CA VAL A 509 12.57 -10.86 13.54
C VAL A 509 12.41 -9.99 12.30
N THR A 510 11.33 -10.15 11.54
CA THR A 510 11.03 -9.27 10.40
C THR A 510 10.77 -7.85 10.84
N HIS A 511 9.98 -7.66 11.90
CA HIS A 511 9.62 -6.36 12.44
C HIS A 511 10.83 -5.62 13.03
N SER A 512 11.72 -6.27 13.79
CA SER A 512 12.83 -5.58 14.44
C SER A 512 14.11 -5.54 13.61
N LEU A 513 14.28 -6.37 12.58
CA LEU A 513 15.49 -6.42 11.76
C LEU A 513 15.30 -5.97 10.31
N GLY A 514 14.10 -6.09 9.75
CA GLY A 514 13.86 -5.96 8.30
C GLY A 514 13.67 -4.53 7.76
N GLY A 515 13.23 -3.60 8.62
CA GLY A 515 12.54 -2.37 8.19
C GLY A 515 12.90 -1.10 8.96
N GLU A 516 12.64 0.06 8.35
CA GLU A 516 12.37 1.34 9.03
C GLU A 516 10.86 1.56 9.24
N GLY A 517 10.03 0.62 8.76
CA GLY A 517 8.63 0.50 9.07
C GLY A 517 8.19 -0.96 9.01
N TYR A 518 7.00 -1.25 9.53
CA TYR A 518 6.41 -2.59 9.50
C TYR A 518 5.03 -2.55 8.84
N LEU A 519 4.68 -3.61 8.10
CA LEU A 519 3.35 -3.82 7.53
C LEU A 519 2.81 -5.20 7.90
N ASN A 520 1.50 -5.25 8.16
CA ASN A 520 0.73 -6.47 8.37
C ASN A 520 -0.57 -6.41 7.58
N PHE A 521 -0.87 -7.45 6.80
CA PHE A 521 -2.15 -7.60 6.11
C PHE A 521 -3.23 -8.18 7.03
N GLU A 522 -4.45 -7.67 6.92
CA GLU A 522 -5.55 -7.97 7.83
C GLU A 522 -5.80 -9.47 8.01
N GLY A 523 -5.80 -9.92 9.27
CA GLY A 523 -5.97 -11.32 9.66
C GLY A 523 -4.65 -12.05 9.95
N ASN A 524 -3.55 -11.66 9.29
CA ASN A 524 -2.26 -12.34 9.47
C ASN A 524 -1.69 -12.09 10.88
N GLU A 525 -2.14 -11.06 11.58
CA GLU A 525 -1.71 -10.75 12.94
C GLU A 525 -2.03 -11.84 13.95
N PHE A 526 -3.14 -12.55 13.75
CA PHE A 526 -3.56 -13.65 14.60
C PHE A 526 -3.37 -15.02 13.94
N GLY A 527 -2.69 -15.07 12.79
CA GLY A 527 -2.51 -16.29 12.02
C GLY A 527 -3.84 -16.83 11.47
N HIS A 528 -4.58 -16.00 10.75
CA HIS A 528 -5.83 -16.39 10.09
C HIS A 528 -5.64 -17.69 9.29
N PRO A 529 -6.57 -18.67 9.42
CA PRO A 529 -6.47 -19.95 8.70
C PRO A 529 -6.75 -19.77 7.20
N GLU A 530 -6.64 -20.86 6.44
CA GLU A 530 -7.02 -20.90 5.01
C GLU A 530 -6.20 -19.93 4.13
N TRP A 531 -6.88 -19.32 3.16
CA TRP A 531 -6.38 -18.35 2.17
C TRP A 531 -7.55 -17.42 1.78
N LEU A 532 -7.25 -16.40 1.00
CA LEU A 532 -8.15 -15.43 0.39
C LEU A 532 -8.42 -15.84 -1.06
N ASP A 533 -9.67 -15.96 -1.45
CA ASP A 533 -10.05 -16.16 -2.87
C ASP A 533 -11.29 -15.34 -3.17
N PHE A 534 -11.23 -14.56 -4.23
CA PHE A 534 -12.32 -13.70 -4.65
C PHE A 534 -13.31 -14.47 -5.54
N PRO A 535 -14.59 -14.04 -5.61
CA PRO A 535 -15.57 -14.61 -6.51
C PRO A 535 -15.09 -14.55 -7.97
N ARG A 536 -14.97 -15.72 -8.60
CA ARG A 536 -14.59 -15.88 -10.01
C ARG A 536 -15.17 -17.18 -10.57
N GLU A 537 -15.12 -17.34 -11.89
CA GLU A 537 -15.64 -18.54 -12.56
C GLU A 537 -15.06 -19.84 -11.96
N GLY A 538 -13.75 -19.86 -11.71
CA GLY A 538 -13.03 -21.04 -11.19
C GLY A 538 -13.39 -21.47 -9.76
N ASN A 539 -14.18 -20.70 -9.01
CA ASN A 539 -14.72 -21.10 -7.71
C ASN A 539 -16.25 -20.96 -7.62
N GLY A 540 -16.94 -20.86 -8.77
CA GLY A 540 -18.39 -20.72 -8.84
C GLY A 540 -18.90 -19.38 -8.28
N ASN A 541 -18.11 -18.30 -8.41
CA ASN A 541 -18.40 -16.98 -7.84
C ASN A 541 -18.62 -17.01 -6.32
N SER A 542 -17.84 -17.82 -5.61
CA SER A 542 -17.96 -17.97 -4.17
C SER A 542 -17.34 -16.80 -3.42
N PHE A 543 -18.05 -16.30 -2.40
CA PHE A 543 -17.53 -15.34 -1.42
C PHE A 543 -16.99 -16.02 -0.16
N GLN A 544 -16.99 -17.36 -0.09
CA GLN A 544 -16.64 -18.12 1.11
C GLN A 544 -15.22 -17.79 1.64
N TYR A 545 -14.28 -17.46 0.75
CA TYR A 545 -12.91 -17.11 1.13
C TYR A 545 -12.62 -15.61 1.00
N ALA A 546 -13.56 -14.82 0.48
CA ALA A 546 -13.46 -13.36 0.37
C ALA A 546 -13.94 -12.67 1.65
N ARG A 547 -13.43 -13.10 2.80
CA ARG A 547 -13.89 -12.70 4.14
C ARG A 547 -12.77 -12.79 5.18
N ARG A 548 -13.02 -12.27 6.38
CA ARG A 548 -12.14 -12.38 7.56
C ARG A 548 -12.88 -12.97 8.74
N GLN A 549 -12.37 -14.10 9.24
CA GLN A 549 -13.01 -14.89 10.29
C GLN A 549 -12.78 -14.29 11.69
N TRP A 550 -13.25 -13.07 11.96
CA TRP A 550 -13.07 -12.42 13.28
C TRP A 550 -13.62 -13.27 14.43
N ASN A 551 -14.61 -14.12 14.16
CA ASN A 551 -15.16 -15.06 15.12
C ASN A 551 -14.12 -16.05 15.69
N VAL A 552 -13.08 -16.45 14.94
CA VAL A 552 -12.05 -17.36 15.47
C VAL A 552 -11.07 -16.63 16.39
N LEU A 553 -10.89 -15.32 16.20
CA LEU A 553 -10.13 -14.46 17.08
C LEU A 553 -10.90 -14.15 18.37
N ASP A 554 -12.19 -13.85 18.24
CA ASP A 554 -13.05 -13.41 19.34
C ASP A 554 -13.46 -14.56 20.29
N ASP A 555 -13.32 -15.82 19.86
CA ASP A 555 -13.54 -16.98 20.72
C ASP A 555 -12.36 -17.22 21.67
N HIS A 556 -12.57 -16.88 22.94
CA HIS A 556 -11.62 -17.07 24.03
C HIS A 556 -11.22 -18.53 24.29
N LEU A 557 -11.85 -19.54 23.69
CA LEU A 557 -11.44 -20.95 23.76
C LEU A 557 -10.45 -21.34 22.66
N LEU A 558 -10.18 -20.45 21.68
CA LEU A 558 -9.26 -20.70 20.58
C LEU A 558 -7.90 -20.04 20.79
N ARG A 559 -6.88 -20.57 20.11
CA ARG A 559 -5.46 -20.23 20.26
C ARG A 559 -5.04 -19.01 19.43
N TYR A 560 -5.88 -18.53 18.50
CA TYR A 560 -5.60 -17.35 17.67
C TYR A 560 -5.33 -16.10 18.52
N LYS A 561 -6.03 -15.96 19.66
CA LYS A 561 -5.81 -14.88 20.64
C LYS A 561 -4.36 -14.75 21.10
N TYR A 562 -3.60 -15.85 21.13
CA TYR A 562 -2.19 -15.84 21.55
C TYR A 562 -1.29 -15.11 20.55
N LEU A 563 -1.52 -15.34 19.26
CA LEU A 563 -0.80 -14.66 18.18
C LEU A 563 -1.18 -13.18 18.14
N ASN A 564 -2.47 -12.88 18.29
CA ASN A 564 -2.98 -11.50 18.38
C ASN A 564 -2.40 -10.73 19.56
N ASN A 565 -2.33 -11.35 20.75
CA ASN A 565 -1.75 -10.74 21.93
C ASN A 565 -0.25 -10.45 21.74
N PHE A 566 0.48 -11.37 21.11
CA PHE A 566 1.88 -11.17 20.81
C PHE A 566 2.09 -10.02 19.82
N ASP A 567 1.25 -9.92 18.79
CA ASP A 567 1.27 -8.80 17.85
C ASP A 567 1.08 -7.45 18.55
N ARG A 568 0.06 -7.37 19.41
CA ARG A 568 -0.22 -6.17 20.22
C ARG A 568 1.01 -5.75 21.03
N GLU A 569 1.63 -6.69 21.74
CA GLU A 569 2.80 -6.40 22.57
C GLU A 569 4.02 -6.02 21.72
N MET A 570 4.24 -6.70 20.58
CA MET A 570 5.29 -6.37 19.62
C MET A 570 5.18 -4.91 19.14
N ASN A 571 3.99 -4.50 18.70
CA ASN A 571 3.73 -3.13 18.25
C ASN A 571 3.84 -2.10 19.40
N THR A 572 3.36 -2.46 20.59
CA THR A 572 3.45 -1.61 21.79
C THR A 572 4.90 -1.33 22.16
N LEU A 573 5.74 -2.36 22.18
CA LEU A 573 7.16 -2.25 22.47
C LEU A 573 7.90 -1.52 21.35
N ALA A 574 7.54 -1.75 20.09
CA ALA A 574 8.08 -1.00 18.97
C ALA A 574 7.81 0.49 19.15
N GLY A 575 6.58 0.87 19.53
CA GLY A 575 6.22 2.26 19.82
C GLY A 575 6.99 2.84 21.01
N LYS A 576 7.20 2.05 22.07
CA LYS A 576 7.89 2.47 23.29
C LYS A 576 9.40 2.68 23.08
N TYR A 577 10.07 1.76 22.39
CA TYR A 577 11.52 1.79 22.19
C TYR A 577 11.94 2.36 20.83
N LYS A 578 10.99 2.63 19.94
CA LYS A 578 11.19 3.24 18.62
C LYS A 578 12.27 2.56 17.78
N TRP A 579 12.26 1.23 17.76
CA TRP A 579 13.31 0.50 17.06
C TRP A 579 13.20 0.58 15.54
N LEU A 580 12.03 0.84 14.95
CA LEU A 580 11.93 1.01 13.49
C LEU A 580 12.58 2.33 13.05
N ASP A 581 12.51 3.39 13.86
CA ASP A 581 13.19 4.67 13.58
C ASP A 581 14.68 4.67 13.91
N SER A 582 15.14 3.66 14.64
CA SER A 582 16.54 3.55 15.03
C SER A 582 17.40 3.07 13.84
N PRO A 583 18.69 3.45 13.82
CA PRO A 583 19.64 2.91 12.85
C PRO A 583 19.60 1.38 12.78
N GLN A 584 20.06 0.85 11.65
CA GLN A 584 20.12 -0.58 11.40
C GLN A 584 20.82 -1.33 12.54
N ALA A 585 20.28 -2.50 12.88
CA ALA A 585 20.77 -3.31 13.98
C ALA A 585 22.24 -3.73 13.82
N TYR A 586 22.93 -3.92 14.93
CA TYR A 586 24.22 -4.61 14.96
C TYR A 586 23.99 -6.10 15.21
N VAL A 587 24.22 -6.95 14.21
CA VAL A 587 24.08 -8.41 14.35
C VAL A 587 25.36 -9.02 14.90
N SER A 588 25.36 -9.38 16.17
CA SER A 588 26.52 -9.96 16.85
C SER A 588 26.65 -11.47 16.61
N LEU A 589 25.54 -12.20 16.47
CA LEU A 589 25.59 -13.65 16.28
C LEU A 589 24.57 -14.14 15.27
N LYS A 590 25.02 -15.01 14.36
CA LYS A 590 24.21 -15.83 13.44
C LYS A 590 24.79 -17.23 13.45
N ASN A 591 24.42 -18.04 14.44
CA ASN A 591 24.99 -19.37 14.65
C ASN A 591 24.16 -20.42 13.92
N GLU A 592 24.76 -21.06 12.92
CA GLU A 592 24.08 -22.06 12.09
C GLU A 592 23.83 -23.39 12.79
N VAL A 593 24.70 -23.80 13.72
CA VAL A 593 24.58 -25.08 14.41
C VAL A 593 23.54 -24.99 15.52
N ASP A 594 23.63 -23.94 16.32
CA ASP A 594 22.71 -23.71 17.43
C ASP A 594 21.38 -23.09 16.94
N LYS A 595 21.33 -22.60 15.69
CA LYS A 595 20.21 -21.85 15.13
C LYS A 595 19.84 -20.63 15.98
N VAL A 596 20.84 -19.98 16.57
CA VAL A 596 20.68 -18.81 17.44
C VAL A 596 21.08 -17.54 16.70
N LEU A 597 20.20 -16.54 16.76
CA LEU A 597 20.40 -15.20 16.21
C LEU A 597 20.39 -14.17 17.34
N VAL A 598 21.42 -13.31 17.38
CA VAL A 598 21.54 -12.23 18.37
C VAL A 598 21.89 -10.92 17.66
N TYR A 599 21.17 -9.86 18.02
CA TYR A 599 21.48 -8.52 17.55
C TYR A 599 21.02 -7.43 18.53
N GLU A 600 21.59 -6.24 18.39
CA GLU A 600 21.20 -5.05 19.14
C GLU A 600 20.54 -4.02 18.21
N ARG A 601 19.40 -3.47 18.62
CA ARG A 601 18.75 -2.33 17.95
C ARG A 601 18.06 -1.45 18.98
N ALA A 602 18.19 -0.13 18.85
CA ALA A 602 17.58 0.84 19.77
C ALA A 602 17.94 0.63 21.26
N GLY A 603 19.16 0.14 21.55
CA GLY A 603 19.59 -0.18 22.91
C GLY A 603 18.95 -1.44 23.52
N LEU A 604 18.17 -2.19 22.73
CA LEU A 604 17.65 -3.49 23.10
C LEU A 604 18.55 -4.60 22.56
N LEU A 605 18.62 -5.70 23.30
CA LEU A 605 19.24 -6.95 22.88
C LEU A 605 18.15 -7.95 22.51
N PHE A 606 18.16 -8.41 21.27
CA PHE A 606 17.26 -9.43 20.75
C PHE A 606 17.99 -10.77 20.68
N VAL A 607 17.39 -11.82 21.22
CA VAL A 607 17.92 -13.19 21.17
C VAL A 607 16.83 -14.12 20.66
N PHE A 608 17.08 -14.81 19.55
CA PHE A 608 16.19 -15.79 18.94
C PHE A 608 16.86 -17.15 18.95
N ASN A 609 16.12 -18.18 19.33
CA ASN A 609 16.49 -19.57 19.13
C ASN A 609 15.50 -20.21 18.15
N PHE A 610 15.94 -20.45 16.92
CA PHE A 610 15.19 -21.15 15.88
C PHE A 610 15.43 -22.67 15.89
N HIS A 611 16.27 -23.19 16.78
CA HIS A 611 16.55 -24.62 16.82
C HIS A 611 15.25 -25.40 17.05
N PRO A 612 15.00 -26.52 16.34
CA PRO A 612 13.74 -27.26 16.46
C PRO A 612 13.54 -27.96 17.81
N THR A 613 14.64 -28.38 18.47
CA THR A 613 14.60 -29.22 19.68
C THR A 613 15.49 -28.78 20.85
N LYS A 614 16.56 -27.99 20.65
CA LYS A 614 17.53 -27.67 21.71
C LYS A 614 17.20 -26.36 22.41
N SER A 615 17.33 -26.40 23.73
CA SER A 615 17.29 -25.26 24.63
C SER A 615 18.70 -25.03 25.21
N PHE A 616 19.07 -23.78 25.48
CA PHE A 616 20.41 -23.44 25.96
C PHE A 616 20.34 -22.66 27.27
N THR A 617 20.93 -23.18 28.36
CA THR A 617 20.81 -22.62 29.73
C THR A 617 21.72 -21.42 29.99
N ASP A 618 22.95 -21.46 29.50
CA ASP A 618 24.01 -20.50 29.84
C ASP A 618 24.60 -19.85 28.58
N TYR A 619 23.74 -19.56 27.60
CA TYR A 619 24.16 -19.13 26.27
C TYR A 619 24.75 -17.71 26.33
N ARG A 620 26.03 -17.58 26.00
CA ARG A 620 26.74 -16.29 26.01
C ARG A 620 26.36 -15.47 24.80
N VAL A 621 25.88 -14.25 25.05
CA VAL A 621 25.49 -13.29 24.03
C VAL A 621 26.23 -11.98 24.24
N GLY A 622 26.81 -11.44 23.17
CA GLY A 622 27.59 -10.20 23.21
C GLY A 622 26.68 -8.97 23.28
N ILE A 623 27.10 -7.96 24.02
CA ILE A 623 26.39 -6.69 24.19
C ILE A 623 27.36 -5.52 24.37
N GLU A 624 27.07 -4.37 23.78
CA GLU A 624 28.02 -3.25 23.79
C GLU A 624 28.06 -2.50 25.10
N VAL A 625 26.89 -2.18 25.64
CA VAL A 625 26.78 -1.32 26.81
C VAL A 625 26.72 -2.18 28.08
N ALA A 626 27.69 -1.99 28.97
CA ALA A 626 27.69 -2.64 30.28
C ALA A 626 26.51 -2.17 31.16
N GLY A 627 26.02 -3.07 32.02
CA GLY A 627 24.98 -2.78 32.99
C GLY A 627 24.18 -4.01 33.40
N GLU A 628 23.00 -3.75 33.93
CA GLU A 628 21.97 -4.74 34.23
C GLU A 628 20.90 -4.68 33.13
N TYR A 629 20.41 -5.83 32.69
CA TYR A 629 19.37 -5.97 31.70
C TYR A 629 18.20 -6.79 32.26
N ARG A 630 16.99 -6.50 31.79
CA ARG A 630 15.77 -7.23 32.12
C ARG A 630 15.00 -7.60 30.85
N ILE A 631 14.22 -8.67 30.92
CA ILE A 631 13.33 -9.07 29.83
C ILE A 631 12.18 -8.05 29.72
N VAL A 632 11.94 -7.59 28.49
CA VAL A 632 10.80 -6.72 28.16
C VAL A 632 9.80 -7.39 27.21
N LEU A 633 10.19 -8.50 26.60
CA LEU A 633 9.33 -9.41 25.85
C LEU A 633 9.89 -10.82 25.92
N SER A 634 9.05 -11.81 26.19
CA SER A 634 9.38 -13.21 25.91
C SER A 634 8.26 -13.83 25.08
N SER A 635 8.60 -14.42 23.94
CA SER A 635 7.61 -15.14 23.15
C SER A 635 7.12 -16.41 23.86
N ASP A 636 7.79 -16.86 24.92
CA ASP A 636 7.44 -18.07 25.68
C ASP A 636 6.41 -17.80 26.80
N GLU A 637 5.92 -16.57 26.96
CA GLU A 637 4.86 -16.27 27.92
C GLU A 637 3.55 -17.01 27.59
N LYS A 638 2.83 -17.52 28.60
CA LYS A 638 1.52 -18.17 28.43
C LYS A 638 0.49 -17.30 27.74
N ARG A 639 0.50 -15.99 27.97
CA ARG A 639 -0.41 -15.05 27.27
C ARG A 639 -0.20 -14.99 25.75
N PHE A 640 0.91 -15.55 25.28
CA PHE A 640 1.26 -15.71 23.87
C PHE A 640 1.28 -17.19 23.45
N GLY A 641 0.74 -18.11 24.25
CA GLY A 641 0.71 -19.54 23.94
C GLY A 641 2.07 -20.23 24.05
N GLY A 642 3.00 -19.66 24.83
CA GLY A 642 4.25 -20.32 25.23
C GLY A 642 4.10 -21.15 26.51
N PHE A 643 5.23 -21.62 27.03
CA PHE A 643 5.30 -22.58 28.13
C PHE A 643 5.67 -21.98 29.50
N ASP A 644 5.97 -20.67 29.57
CA ASP A 644 6.50 -19.98 30.76
C ASP A 644 7.80 -20.62 31.31
N ASN A 645 8.73 -21.06 30.45
CA ASN A 645 10.00 -21.60 30.94
C ASN A 645 10.95 -20.50 31.45
N ILE A 646 10.72 -19.24 31.07
CA ILE A 646 11.57 -18.11 31.41
C ILE A 646 10.93 -17.28 32.53
N ASP A 647 11.65 -17.07 33.63
CA ASP A 647 11.25 -16.12 34.66
C ASP A 647 11.52 -14.68 34.21
N LEU A 648 10.45 -13.92 33.94
CA LEU A 648 10.51 -12.52 33.50
C LEU A 648 11.15 -11.58 34.53
N LYS A 649 11.27 -12.00 35.80
CA LYS A 649 11.94 -11.22 36.86
C LYS A 649 13.47 -11.39 36.85
N SER A 650 14.00 -12.26 35.99
CA SER A 650 15.44 -12.50 35.88
C SER A 650 16.19 -11.21 35.54
N GLN A 651 17.31 -11.00 36.23
CA GLN A 651 18.26 -9.92 35.99
C GLN A 651 19.50 -10.46 35.29
N PHE A 652 19.96 -9.76 34.27
CA PHE A 652 21.09 -10.17 33.44
C PHE A 652 22.22 -9.16 33.59
N PHE A 653 23.31 -9.57 34.25
CA PHE A 653 24.47 -8.71 34.51
C PHE A 653 25.53 -8.92 33.43
N THR A 654 26.07 -7.83 32.89
CA THR A 654 27.15 -7.90 31.90
C THR A 654 28.50 -8.17 32.56
N THR A 655 29.31 -9.01 31.93
CA THR A 655 30.73 -9.20 32.25
C THR A 655 31.59 -8.49 31.22
N HIS A 656 32.60 -7.75 31.68
CA HIS A 656 33.55 -7.05 30.81
C HIS A 656 34.56 -8.03 30.19
N LEU A 657 34.17 -8.61 29.07
CA LEU A 657 34.98 -9.47 28.23
C LEU A 657 34.40 -9.42 26.81
N GLU A 658 35.27 -9.28 25.81
CA GLU A 658 34.83 -9.26 24.43
C GLU A 658 34.18 -10.59 24.03
N TRP A 659 33.01 -10.50 23.40
CA TRP A 659 32.31 -11.66 22.85
C TRP A 659 31.58 -11.28 21.57
N ASN A 660 31.85 -12.00 20.48
CA ASN A 660 31.26 -11.76 19.16
C ASN A 660 31.32 -10.29 18.70
N GLY A 661 32.48 -9.64 18.89
CA GLY A 661 32.72 -8.25 18.47
C GLY A 661 32.03 -7.18 19.32
N ARG A 662 31.55 -7.53 20.52
CA ARG A 662 30.95 -6.60 21.51
C ARG A 662 31.82 -6.54 22.76
N LYS A 663 31.87 -5.38 23.42
CA LYS A 663 32.75 -5.14 24.58
C LYS A 663 32.42 -5.95 25.84
N ASN A 664 31.19 -6.43 25.96
CA ASN A 664 30.72 -7.18 27.11
C ASN A 664 29.90 -8.40 26.65
N PHE A 665 29.63 -9.32 27.58
CA PHE A 665 28.65 -10.39 27.37
C PHE A 665 27.74 -10.56 28.59
N LEU A 666 26.57 -11.16 28.37
CA LEU A 666 25.72 -11.72 29.42
C LEU A 666 25.32 -13.15 29.01
N GLN A 667 24.76 -13.91 29.96
CA GLN A 667 24.29 -15.29 29.70
C GLN A 667 22.78 -15.34 29.79
N VAL A 668 22.15 -16.06 28.86
CA VAL A 668 20.71 -16.24 28.83
C VAL A 668 20.33 -17.72 28.82
N TYR A 669 19.22 -18.03 29.48
CA TYR A 669 18.46 -19.23 29.18
C TYR A 669 17.54 -18.94 27.99
N ILE A 670 17.73 -19.64 26.87
CA ILE A 670 16.92 -19.50 25.68
C ILE A 670 16.35 -20.86 25.25
N PRO A 671 15.06 -21.13 25.54
CA PRO A 671 14.39 -22.36 25.12
C PRO A 671 14.31 -22.50 23.60
N THR A 672 14.09 -23.73 23.13
CA THR A 672 13.78 -24.04 21.73
C THR A 672 12.63 -23.15 21.20
N ARG A 673 12.73 -22.70 19.94
CA ARG A 673 11.73 -21.87 19.24
C ARG A 673 11.21 -20.67 20.05
N THR A 674 12.12 -19.95 20.69
CA THR A 674 11.79 -18.81 21.57
C THR A 674 12.57 -17.57 21.17
N ALA A 675 11.97 -16.39 21.35
CA ALA A 675 12.63 -15.11 21.30
C ALA A 675 12.47 -14.38 22.63
N ILE A 676 13.55 -13.73 23.09
CA ILE A 676 13.53 -12.78 24.20
C ILE A 676 14.12 -11.45 23.76
N VAL A 677 13.56 -10.38 24.30
CA VAL A 677 14.07 -9.00 24.11
C VAL A 677 14.43 -8.44 25.47
N LEU A 678 15.65 -7.95 25.60
CA LEU A 678 16.18 -7.39 26.84
C LEU A 678 16.40 -5.89 26.68
N ALA A 679 16.05 -5.14 27.72
CA ALA A 679 16.35 -3.72 27.84
C ALA A 679 17.26 -3.48 29.05
N LYS A 680 18.16 -2.51 28.92
CA LYS A 680 18.98 -2.07 30.06
C LYS A 680 18.07 -1.50 31.16
N VAL A 681 18.36 -1.85 32.41
CA VAL A 681 17.74 -1.22 33.58
C VAL A 681 18.37 0.15 33.76
N ASN A 682 17.52 1.18 33.84
CA ASN A 682 17.95 2.57 34.02
C ASN A 682 18.47 2.83 35.43
#